data_AF-A0A6G1XB66-F1
#
_entry.id   AF-A0A6G1XB66-F1
#
_cell.length_a   1.000
_cell.length_b   1.000
_cell.length_c   1.000
_cell.angle_alpha   90.00
_cell.angle_beta   90.00
_cell.angle_gamma   90.00
#
_symmetry.space_group_name_H-M   'P 1'
#
loop_
_entity.id
_entity.type
_entity.pdbx_description
1 polymer ?
#
loop_
_entity_poly.entity_id
_entity_poly.type
_entity_poly.pdbx_seq_one_letter_code
_entity_poly.pdbx_strand_id
1 'polypeptide(L)'
;MDNRLEGSCYIRLKELNYATPSKFYYQSGALFFDDSGVDPIDIDRIKEVFVNNSVKLTLQGRFSQRGRLVREIEVTISENWLFDNFVSLIENTVKRYSGTFIVTNEEMFTEHKVVIEQRDDSLTVIDPETKTPFMTLHQDDPVYRYKKVLLFFVDGYARYIIMDRKAKRAIDLSDFNVIENQYYHSISRLYGSLSKLRFRDEKISMLVREEEVIIFLEDYQAYSFHRAQMKVCTEHEDGSITIQFTSYEGELSYVTFSSIPKQLRELLFPDHDGQTNFDFMFTENKDPYHIFYENDSWWFYQSKDVHFKIPISNIASIEAGGSEVKDHVRVTFYLHTKQNQISLEIDQHIYAKIMKTTFRKKKLPLLQQASVTDLYTSWGRQMNDFLVFHLFGQLKILQNEIRAVEQKRGSRVDKNYQLLNLMYYGIREQKRSLDQVAIQFPQAYMQEEQAFHSISDVENYKKLQKQLLSISNHIRRHLNEIERSLSVLSFAIIPKEKLPTDHSGHDYLSAAVIGGIGLLTGGVGFLALGGLKGLSTYQSKRKQAEQQQITEQNEKQKIAFYVDQAVDSFEHMMDTMLPYSIGEVSKAFYTLSKKQGERLLHENEGNLDRVKLAIFDRLAAMHTYKKLPLYHANHYTRENVTEMLLTQNESNALQLTGNLSN
;
A
#
# COMPACT_ATOMS: atom_id res chain seq x y z
N MET A 1 -11.52 -35.35 58.58
CA MET A 1 -10.29 -35.26 57.76
C MET A 1 -9.88 -33.81 57.84
N ASP A 2 -8.87 -33.51 58.65
CA ASP A 2 -8.40 -32.15 58.84
C ASP A 2 -7.74 -31.69 57.55
N ASN A 3 -8.26 -30.62 56.94
CA ASN A 3 -7.64 -29.96 55.78
C ASN A 3 -6.35 -29.27 56.24
N ARG A 4 -5.30 -30.07 56.43
CA ARG A 4 -3.96 -29.59 56.75
C ARG A 4 -3.32 -29.07 55.48
N LEU A 5 -3.25 -27.74 55.35
CA LEU A 5 -2.47 -27.08 54.31
C LEU A 5 -1.01 -27.00 54.79
N GLU A 6 -0.07 -27.59 54.07
CA GLU A 6 1.36 -27.60 54.43
C GLU A 6 2.24 -27.37 53.20
N GLY A 7 3.31 -26.60 53.35
CA GLY A 7 4.37 -26.57 52.35
C GLY A 7 5.46 -25.55 52.64
N SER A 8 6.34 -25.33 51.66
CA SER A 8 7.53 -24.50 51.83
C SER A 8 7.26 -23.03 51.52
N CYS A 9 7.79 -22.13 52.34
CA CYS A 9 7.70 -20.69 52.14
C CYS A 9 9.00 -19.98 52.55
N TYR A 10 9.06 -18.69 52.22
CA TYR A 10 10.04 -17.76 52.75
C TYR A 10 9.28 -16.65 53.49
N ILE A 11 9.55 -16.49 54.77
CA ILE A 11 8.88 -15.50 55.63
C ILE A 11 9.83 -14.36 55.94
N ARG A 12 9.32 -13.12 55.91
CA ARG A 12 10.04 -11.91 56.30
C ARG A 12 9.19 -11.04 57.23
N LEU A 13 9.72 -10.76 58.43
CA LEU A 13 9.15 -9.83 59.39
C LEU A 13 9.75 -8.44 59.10
N LYS A 14 8.98 -7.52 58.51
CA LYS A 14 9.54 -6.26 57.98
C LYS A 14 10.16 -5.40 59.08
N GLU A 15 9.50 -5.25 60.22
CA GLU A 15 9.97 -4.40 61.33
C GLU A 15 11.17 -4.98 62.08
N LEU A 16 11.41 -6.28 61.97
CA LEU A 16 12.57 -6.95 62.59
C LEU A 16 13.70 -7.19 61.59
N ASN A 17 13.49 -6.86 60.32
CA ASN A 17 14.36 -7.17 59.18
C ASN A 17 14.85 -8.63 59.19
N TYR A 18 13.99 -9.52 59.69
CA TYR A 18 14.26 -10.95 59.84
C TYR A 18 13.64 -11.68 58.65
N ALA A 19 14.39 -12.56 57.99
CA ALA A 19 13.90 -13.31 56.85
C ALA A 19 14.52 -14.72 56.78
N THR A 20 13.68 -15.75 56.62
CA THR A 20 14.13 -17.14 56.65
C THR A 20 13.26 -18.03 55.75
N PRO A 21 13.82 -19.03 55.06
CA PRO A 21 13.04 -20.14 54.55
C PRO A 21 12.43 -20.92 55.72
N SER A 22 11.21 -21.42 55.55
CA SER A 22 10.48 -22.15 56.57
C SER A 22 9.44 -23.06 55.90
N LYS A 23 9.00 -24.11 56.60
CA LYS A 23 7.77 -24.81 56.23
C LYS A 23 6.63 -24.20 57.03
N PHE A 24 5.53 -23.89 56.39
CA PHE A 24 4.33 -23.47 57.10
C PHE A 24 3.27 -24.57 57.05
N TYR A 25 2.48 -24.65 58.12
CA TYR A 25 1.25 -25.44 58.11
C TYR A 25 0.12 -24.67 58.79
N TYR A 26 -1.09 -24.88 58.27
CA TYR A 26 -2.32 -24.34 58.84
C TYR A 26 -2.98 -25.40 59.74
N GLN A 27 -3.22 -25.04 60.99
CA GLN A 27 -3.92 -25.91 61.94
C GLN A 27 -4.72 -25.05 62.94
N SER A 28 -5.97 -25.44 63.21
CA SER A 28 -6.80 -24.85 64.27
C SER A 28 -6.92 -23.31 64.24
N GLY A 29 -7.02 -22.70 63.05
CA GLY A 29 -7.16 -21.25 62.92
C GLY A 29 -5.85 -20.45 63.00
N ALA A 30 -4.70 -21.12 63.09
CA ALA A 30 -3.39 -20.48 63.15
C ALA A 30 -2.40 -21.03 62.11
N LEU A 31 -1.49 -20.16 61.68
CA LEU A 31 -0.36 -20.50 60.82
C LEU A 31 0.87 -20.74 61.68
N PHE A 32 1.46 -21.92 61.52
CA PHE A 32 2.69 -22.32 62.19
C PHE A 32 3.82 -22.33 61.18
N PHE A 33 5.03 -22.02 61.62
CA PHE A 33 6.23 -21.93 60.78
C PHE A 33 7.39 -22.70 61.42
N ASP A 34 7.73 -23.86 60.86
CA ASP A 34 8.82 -24.71 61.35
C ASP A 34 10.18 -24.02 61.17
N ASP A 35 11.06 -24.21 62.17
CA ASP A 35 12.46 -23.77 62.16
C ASP A 35 12.69 -22.27 61.91
N SER A 36 11.64 -21.44 62.07
CA SER A 36 11.66 -20.01 61.76
C SER A 36 11.82 -19.10 62.99
N GLY A 37 11.58 -19.63 64.20
CA GLY A 37 11.44 -18.81 65.40
C GLY A 37 10.42 -17.67 65.27
N VAL A 38 9.41 -17.86 64.42
CA VAL A 38 8.22 -17.01 64.27
C VAL A 38 7.12 -17.65 65.11
N ASP A 39 6.52 -16.88 66.01
CA ASP A 39 5.39 -17.32 66.83
C ASP A 39 4.18 -17.58 65.92
N PRO A 40 3.27 -18.53 66.27
CA PRO A 40 2.09 -18.82 65.47
C PRO A 40 1.26 -17.57 65.16
N ILE A 41 0.76 -17.48 63.93
CA ILE A 41 -0.06 -16.36 63.47
C ILE A 41 -1.52 -16.81 63.42
N ASP A 42 -2.31 -16.38 64.41
CA ASP A 42 -3.77 -16.55 64.39
C ASP A 42 -4.37 -15.84 63.16
N ILE A 43 -5.17 -16.53 62.35
CA ILE A 43 -5.81 -15.97 61.16
C ILE A 43 -6.72 -14.79 61.54
N ASP A 44 -7.45 -14.89 62.65
CA ASP A 44 -8.34 -13.82 63.15
C ASP A 44 -7.61 -12.50 63.49
N ARG A 45 -6.28 -12.53 63.63
CA ARG A 45 -5.45 -11.33 63.85
C ARG A 45 -4.95 -10.71 62.55
N ILE A 46 -5.12 -11.38 61.42
CA ILE A 46 -4.84 -10.86 60.10
C ILE A 46 -6.01 -9.94 59.74
N LYS A 47 -5.72 -8.65 59.62
CA LYS A 47 -6.73 -7.66 59.23
C LYS A 47 -6.93 -7.63 57.73
N GLU A 48 -5.83 -7.64 56.98
CA GLU A 48 -5.82 -7.58 55.53
C GLU A 48 -4.66 -8.43 54.98
N VAL A 49 -4.88 -9.07 53.84
CA VAL A 49 -3.84 -9.80 53.10
C VAL A 49 -3.59 -9.11 51.76
N PHE A 50 -2.41 -8.54 51.58
CA PHE A 50 -2.02 -7.94 50.31
C PHE A 50 -1.34 -8.96 49.41
N VAL A 51 -2.02 -9.39 48.35
CA VAL A 51 -1.43 -10.25 47.32
C VAL A 51 -0.62 -9.39 46.36
N ASN A 52 0.70 -9.46 46.43
CA ASN A 52 1.61 -8.63 45.63
C ASN A 52 1.94 -9.27 44.27
N ASN A 53 2.01 -10.60 44.21
CA ASN A 53 2.14 -11.38 42.97
C ASN A 53 1.77 -12.86 43.23
N SER A 54 1.96 -13.73 42.24
CA SER A 54 1.57 -15.16 42.29
C SER A 54 2.31 -16.02 43.33
N VAL A 55 3.36 -15.49 43.96
CA VAL A 55 4.13 -16.22 44.97
C VAL A 55 4.31 -15.42 46.25
N LYS A 56 3.93 -14.13 46.31
CA LYS A 56 4.25 -13.24 47.43
C LYS A 56 3.02 -12.49 47.91
N LEU A 57 2.79 -12.58 49.22
CA LEU A 57 1.73 -11.89 49.93
C LEU A 57 2.27 -11.17 51.18
N THR A 58 1.53 -10.18 51.68
CA THR A 58 1.84 -9.47 52.92
C THR A 58 0.63 -9.53 53.83
N LEU A 59 0.78 -10.20 54.96
CA LEU A 59 -0.19 -10.23 56.04
C LEU A 59 -0.05 -8.95 56.86
N GLN A 60 -1.10 -8.15 56.94
CA GLN A 60 -1.15 -6.97 57.80
C GLN A 60 -2.06 -7.25 59.00
N GLY A 61 -1.58 -6.94 60.19
CA GLY A 61 -2.31 -7.27 61.43
C GLY A 61 -1.61 -6.76 62.68
N ARG A 62 -1.92 -7.39 63.81
CA ARG A 62 -1.22 -7.15 65.09
C ARG A 62 -0.65 -8.47 65.59
N PHE A 63 0.59 -8.73 65.20
CA PHE A 63 1.29 -9.97 65.50
C PHE A 63 2.27 -9.74 66.64
N SER A 64 2.25 -10.59 67.67
CA SER A 64 3.29 -10.61 68.69
C SER A 64 4.35 -11.60 68.24
N GLN A 65 5.56 -11.12 67.99
CA GLN A 65 6.68 -11.93 67.52
C GLN A 65 7.89 -11.66 68.42
N ARG A 66 8.33 -12.68 69.17
CA ARG A 66 9.45 -12.58 70.13
C ARG A 66 9.29 -11.42 71.12
N GLY A 67 8.07 -11.22 71.61
CA GLY A 67 7.72 -10.14 72.54
C GLY A 67 7.69 -8.74 71.93
N ARG A 68 7.76 -8.59 70.60
CA ARG A 68 7.62 -7.32 69.88
C ARG A 68 6.38 -7.32 69.00
N LEU A 69 5.76 -6.16 68.86
CA LEU A 69 4.64 -5.97 67.93
C LEU A 69 5.17 -5.85 66.50
N VAL A 70 4.74 -6.76 65.63
CA VAL A 70 4.98 -6.77 64.18
C VAL A 70 3.63 -6.51 63.51
N ARG A 71 3.59 -5.59 62.54
CA ARG A 71 2.36 -5.23 61.83
C ARG A 71 2.31 -5.80 60.43
N GLU A 72 3.48 -6.09 59.83
CA GLU A 72 3.56 -6.64 58.48
C GLU A 72 4.46 -7.88 58.41
N ILE A 73 3.89 -8.96 57.90
CA ILE A 73 4.59 -10.22 57.66
C ILE A 73 4.50 -10.54 56.18
N GLU A 74 5.64 -10.58 55.50
CA GLU A 74 5.71 -10.96 54.10
C GLU A 74 5.95 -12.46 53.99
N VAL A 75 5.12 -13.15 53.20
CA VAL A 75 5.22 -14.59 52.98
C VAL A 75 5.37 -14.82 51.48
N THR A 76 6.39 -15.59 51.09
CA THR A 76 6.61 -16.02 49.72
C THR A 76 6.42 -17.54 49.62
N ILE A 77 5.39 -17.99 48.92
CA ILE A 77 5.03 -19.40 48.72
C ILE A 77 5.39 -19.78 47.28
N SER A 78 6.29 -20.74 47.12
CA SER A 78 6.84 -21.11 45.81
C SER A 78 5.86 -21.90 44.94
N GLU A 79 4.91 -22.60 45.56
CA GLU A 79 3.97 -23.51 44.90
C GLU A 79 2.62 -22.82 44.67
N ASN A 80 2.21 -22.68 43.40
CA ASN A 80 0.99 -21.94 43.04
C ASN A 80 -0.28 -22.52 43.67
N TRP A 81 -0.45 -23.85 43.67
CA TRP A 81 -1.63 -24.50 44.25
C TRP A 81 -1.74 -24.23 45.76
N LEU A 82 -0.61 -24.18 46.44
CA LEU A 82 -0.51 -23.90 47.87
C LEU A 82 -0.79 -22.42 48.15
N PHE A 83 -0.29 -21.52 47.29
CA PHE A 83 -0.58 -20.09 47.34
C PHE A 83 -2.07 -19.81 47.18
N ASP A 84 -2.72 -20.40 46.17
CA ASP A 84 -4.14 -20.16 45.90
C ASP A 84 -5.03 -20.73 47.01
N ASN A 85 -4.70 -21.91 47.57
CA ASN A 85 -5.38 -22.46 48.75
C ASN A 85 -5.13 -21.65 50.02
N PHE A 86 -3.96 -21.04 50.17
CA PHE A 86 -3.66 -20.19 51.32
C PHE A 86 -4.47 -18.89 51.27
N VAL A 87 -4.55 -18.26 50.09
CA VAL A 87 -5.32 -17.03 49.88
C VAL A 87 -6.82 -17.29 50.10
N SER A 88 -7.35 -18.44 49.69
CA SER A 88 -8.77 -18.77 49.90
C SER A 88 -9.14 -19.07 51.36
N LEU A 89 -8.16 -19.35 52.23
CA LEU A 89 -8.38 -19.57 53.67
C LEU A 89 -8.53 -18.28 54.48
N ILE A 90 -8.15 -17.13 53.94
CA ILE A 90 -8.12 -15.86 54.69
C ILE A 90 -9.14 -14.89 54.10
N GLU A 91 -10.10 -14.48 54.94
CA GLU A 91 -11.06 -13.43 54.62
C GLU A 91 -10.36 -12.05 54.47
N ASN A 92 -10.92 -11.15 53.66
CA ASN A 92 -10.38 -9.79 53.41
C ASN A 92 -9.04 -9.77 52.65
N THR A 93 -8.95 -10.54 51.56
CA THR A 93 -7.81 -10.46 50.64
C THR A 93 -7.91 -9.21 49.76
N VAL A 94 -6.85 -8.39 49.75
CA VAL A 94 -6.68 -7.24 48.85
C VAL A 94 -5.63 -7.59 47.80
N LYS A 95 -6.05 -7.72 46.53
CA LYS A 95 -5.10 -7.96 45.43
C LYS A 95 -4.50 -6.63 45.00
N ARG A 96 -3.16 -6.55 44.96
CA ARG A 96 -2.44 -5.33 44.57
C ARG A 96 -1.83 -5.45 43.19
N TYR A 97 -2.01 -4.40 42.40
CA TYR A 97 -1.45 -4.27 41.08
C TYR A 97 -0.77 -2.91 40.89
N SER A 98 0.18 -2.83 39.97
CA SER A 98 0.80 -1.57 39.58
C SER A 98 0.34 -1.15 38.18
N GLY A 99 0.17 0.15 37.99
CA GLY A 99 -0.24 0.70 36.72
C GLY A 99 0.02 2.19 36.61
N THR A 100 -0.50 2.76 35.53
CA THR A 100 -0.54 4.21 35.28
C THR A 100 -2.01 4.62 35.22
N PHE A 101 -2.37 5.64 35.99
CA PHE A 101 -3.69 6.24 35.99
C PHE A 101 -3.64 7.55 35.22
N ILE A 102 -4.52 7.70 34.24
CA ILE A 102 -4.62 8.90 33.42
C ILE A 102 -5.92 9.60 33.75
N VAL A 103 -5.80 10.85 34.20
CA VAL A 103 -6.93 11.75 34.44
C VAL A 103 -6.94 12.80 33.35
N THR A 104 -8.07 12.94 32.67
CA THR A 104 -8.32 13.97 31.64
C THR A 104 -9.45 14.90 32.07
N ASN A 105 -9.41 16.13 31.56
CA ASN A 105 -10.50 17.11 31.57
C ASN A 105 -10.85 17.64 30.17
N GLU A 106 -10.58 16.85 29.11
CA GLU A 106 -10.70 17.19 27.68
C GLU A 106 -9.70 18.22 27.13
N GLU A 107 -9.06 19.03 27.98
CA GLU A 107 -8.03 19.99 27.56
C GLU A 107 -6.62 19.50 27.85
N MET A 108 -6.44 18.75 28.94
CA MET A 108 -5.16 18.27 29.44
C MET A 108 -5.32 16.86 30.00
N PHE A 109 -4.20 16.13 30.08
CA PHE A 109 -4.14 14.91 30.88
C PHE A 109 -2.95 14.93 31.84
N THR A 110 -3.11 14.20 32.93
CA THR A 110 -2.03 13.93 33.89
C THR A 110 -1.89 12.43 34.08
N GLU A 111 -0.64 11.96 34.06
CA GLU A 111 -0.31 10.57 34.35
C GLU A 111 0.20 10.42 35.78
N HIS A 112 -0.37 9.48 36.50
CA HIS A 112 0.04 9.14 37.86
C HIS A 112 0.48 7.68 37.90
N LYS A 113 1.65 7.39 38.49
CA LYS A 113 1.99 6.01 38.84
C LYS A 113 1.13 5.61 40.03
N VAL A 114 0.43 4.48 39.92
CA VAL A 114 -0.58 4.09 40.90
C VAL A 114 -0.41 2.64 41.36
N VAL A 115 -0.89 2.40 42.57
CA VAL A 115 -1.20 1.06 43.09
C VAL A 115 -2.71 0.88 43.02
N ILE A 116 -3.13 -0.24 42.47
CA ILE A 116 -4.53 -0.61 42.32
C ILE A 116 -4.81 -1.71 43.33
N GLU A 117 -5.74 -1.44 44.24
CA GLU A 117 -6.20 -2.39 45.25
C GLU A 117 -7.57 -2.92 44.83
N GLN A 118 -7.64 -4.22 44.57
CA GLN A 118 -8.89 -4.92 44.29
C GLN A 118 -9.35 -5.66 45.54
N ARG A 119 -10.57 -5.35 45.96
CA ARG A 119 -11.39 -6.09 46.93
C ARG A 119 -12.52 -6.79 46.17
N ASP A 120 -13.31 -7.60 46.87
CA ASP A 120 -14.41 -8.35 46.25
C ASP A 120 -15.43 -7.43 45.56
N ASP A 121 -15.72 -6.26 46.15
CA ASP A 121 -16.76 -5.33 45.70
C ASP A 121 -16.23 -4.04 45.03
N SER A 122 -14.92 -3.84 45.03
CA SER A 122 -14.34 -2.54 44.69
C SER A 122 -12.91 -2.59 44.17
N LEU A 123 -12.58 -1.63 43.32
CA LEU A 123 -11.24 -1.41 42.78
C LEU A 123 -10.82 0.03 43.09
N THR A 124 -9.86 0.19 44.00
CA THR A 124 -9.38 1.49 44.45
C THR A 124 -8.03 1.81 43.84
N VAL A 125 -7.91 2.99 43.23
CA VAL A 125 -6.68 3.51 42.64
C VAL A 125 -6.01 4.44 43.65
N ILE A 126 -4.77 4.14 44.02
CA ILE A 126 -4.07 4.78 45.14
C ILE A 126 -2.74 5.36 44.67
N ASP A 127 -2.43 6.56 45.13
CA ASP A 127 -1.10 7.14 45.01
C ASP A 127 -0.09 6.36 45.87
N PRO A 128 0.97 5.76 45.29
CA PRO A 128 1.95 5.00 46.04
C PRO A 128 2.72 5.83 47.07
N GLU A 129 2.90 7.14 46.85
CA GLU A 129 3.69 8.03 47.70
C GLU A 129 2.88 8.51 48.90
N THR A 130 1.71 9.09 48.64
CA THR A 130 0.86 9.70 49.68
C THR A 130 -0.09 8.70 50.34
N LYS A 131 -0.32 7.54 49.72
CA LYS A 131 -1.34 6.54 50.11
C LYS A 131 -2.78 7.05 50.04
N THR A 132 -3.03 8.18 49.38
CA THR A 132 -4.40 8.67 49.21
C THR A 132 -5.07 8.02 47.99
N PRO A 133 -6.35 7.63 48.09
CA PRO A 133 -7.09 7.14 46.94
C PRO A 133 -7.36 8.28 45.96
N PHE A 134 -7.02 8.07 44.69
CA PHE A 134 -7.49 8.90 43.59
C PHE A 134 -8.97 8.67 43.31
N MET A 135 -9.40 7.41 43.38
CA MET A 135 -10.79 7.00 43.18
C MET A 135 -11.05 5.55 43.59
N THR A 136 -12.33 5.19 43.69
CA THR A 136 -12.82 3.82 43.89
C THR A 136 -13.90 3.54 42.86
N LEU A 137 -13.78 2.39 42.19
CA LEU A 137 -14.81 1.82 41.31
C LEU A 137 -15.52 0.70 42.07
N HIS A 138 -16.85 0.64 41.94
CA HIS A 138 -17.69 -0.42 42.50
C HIS A 138 -18.11 -1.42 41.40
N GLN A 139 -18.64 -2.57 41.79
CA GLN A 139 -19.04 -3.63 40.85
C GLN A 139 -20.04 -3.18 39.77
N ASP A 140 -20.96 -2.28 40.12
CA ASP A 140 -22.01 -1.79 39.21
C ASP A 140 -21.49 -0.75 38.21
N ASP A 141 -20.34 -0.13 38.48
CA ASP A 141 -19.78 0.91 37.62
C ASP A 141 -19.37 0.32 36.26
N PRO A 142 -19.80 0.92 35.13
CA PRO A 142 -19.45 0.41 33.81
C PRO A 142 -17.95 0.61 33.54
N VAL A 143 -17.24 -0.49 33.33
CA VAL A 143 -15.81 -0.49 33.01
C VAL A 143 -15.59 -1.05 31.61
N TYR A 144 -15.10 -0.23 30.70
CA TYR A 144 -14.74 -0.66 29.36
C TYR A 144 -13.33 -1.22 29.32
N ARG A 145 -13.17 -2.46 28.84
CA ARG A 145 -11.88 -3.16 28.87
C ARG A 145 -11.34 -3.41 27.47
N TYR A 146 -10.07 -3.04 27.26
CA TYR A 146 -9.28 -3.47 26.11
C TYR A 146 -7.90 -3.96 26.54
N LYS A 147 -7.67 -5.27 26.46
CA LYS A 147 -6.43 -5.93 26.90
C LYS A 147 -6.09 -5.57 28.38
N LYS A 148 -5.09 -4.71 28.57
CA LYS A 148 -4.55 -4.26 29.86
C LYS A 148 -4.97 -2.83 30.21
N VAL A 149 -5.90 -2.25 29.46
CA VAL A 149 -6.41 -0.89 29.64
C VAL A 149 -7.87 -0.96 30.06
N LEU A 150 -8.19 -0.22 31.13
CA LEU A 150 -9.55 0.00 31.59
C LEU A 150 -9.90 1.47 31.32
N LEU A 151 -11.05 1.71 30.72
CA LEU A 151 -11.66 3.02 30.51
C LEU A 151 -12.95 3.08 31.31
N PHE A 152 -13.19 4.21 31.96
CA PHE A 152 -14.45 4.53 32.63
C PHE A 152 -14.64 6.04 32.63
N PHE A 153 -15.82 6.50 33.05
CA PHE A 153 -16.17 7.91 33.05
C PHE A 153 -16.49 8.38 34.47
N VAL A 154 -15.89 9.50 34.86
CA VAL A 154 -16.15 10.16 36.16
C VAL A 154 -16.48 11.61 35.86
N ASP A 155 -17.64 12.07 36.30
CA ASP A 155 -18.15 13.42 36.03
C ASP A 155 -18.19 13.78 34.54
N GLY A 156 -18.45 12.79 33.68
CA GLY A 156 -18.47 12.95 32.22
C GLY A 156 -17.12 12.82 31.53
N TYR A 157 -16.01 12.84 32.29
CA TYR A 157 -14.66 12.75 31.72
C TYR A 157 -14.14 11.32 31.70
N ALA A 158 -13.50 10.95 30.59
CA ALA A 158 -12.82 9.66 30.47
C ALA A 158 -11.68 9.55 31.50
N ARG A 159 -11.42 8.36 32.00
CA ARG A 159 -10.26 8.07 32.84
C ARG A 159 -9.74 6.69 32.51
N TYR A 160 -8.43 6.53 32.58
CA TYR A 160 -7.77 5.31 32.12
C TYR A 160 -6.91 4.69 33.21
N ILE A 161 -6.98 3.36 33.34
CA ILE A 161 -6.01 2.58 34.10
C ILE A 161 -5.25 1.70 33.11
N ILE A 162 -3.95 1.94 32.97
CA ILE A 162 -3.05 1.16 32.12
C ILE A 162 -2.19 0.26 33.01
N MET A 163 -2.47 -1.03 32.97
CA MET A 163 -1.77 -2.03 33.79
C MET A 163 -0.34 -2.26 33.32
N ASP A 164 0.61 -2.41 34.25
CA ASP A 164 2.01 -2.63 33.91
C ASP A 164 2.22 -3.91 33.07
N ARG A 165 3.12 -3.82 32.08
CA ARG A 165 3.45 -4.96 31.21
C ARG A 165 3.99 -6.16 32.00
N LYS A 166 4.71 -5.91 33.09
CA LYS A 166 5.33 -6.93 33.96
C LYS A 166 4.36 -7.59 34.95
N ALA A 167 3.11 -7.14 35.04
CA ALA A 167 2.10 -7.80 35.86
C ALA A 167 1.90 -9.24 35.37
N LYS A 168 2.30 -10.22 36.19
CA LYS A 168 2.24 -11.66 35.89
C LYS A 168 0.82 -12.23 35.92
N ARG A 169 -0.11 -11.59 36.63
CA ARG A 169 -1.55 -11.92 36.67
C ARG A 169 -2.34 -10.74 36.11
N ALA A 170 -3.37 -11.03 35.31
CA ALA A 170 -4.37 -10.03 34.95
C ALA A 170 -5.19 -9.65 36.20
N ILE A 171 -5.74 -8.44 36.24
CA ILE A 171 -6.82 -8.13 37.19
C ILE A 171 -7.98 -9.05 36.83
N ASP A 172 -8.51 -9.72 37.84
CA ASP A 172 -9.73 -10.49 37.73
C ASP A 172 -10.90 -9.54 37.85
N LEU A 173 -11.73 -9.40 36.82
CA LEU A 173 -12.86 -8.48 36.82
C LEU A 173 -14.18 -9.21 36.58
N SER A 174 -14.24 -10.52 36.89
CA SER A 174 -15.45 -11.34 36.69
C SER A 174 -16.69 -10.78 37.38
N ASP A 175 -16.48 -10.14 38.54
CA ASP A 175 -17.55 -9.66 39.41
C ASP A 175 -17.87 -8.18 39.18
N PHE A 176 -17.23 -7.55 38.19
CA PHE A 176 -17.47 -6.16 37.81
C PHE A 176 -18.30 -6.10 36.53
N ASN A 177 -19.03 -4.99 36.34
CA ASN A 177 -19.74 -4.66 35.12
C ASN A 177 -18.76 -4.29 33.99
N VAL A 178 -18.06 -5.31 33.47
CA VAL A 178 -17.07 -5.15 32.41
C VAL A 178 -17.72 -5.23 31.05
N ILE A 179 -17.60 -4.15 30.29
CA ILE A 179 -18.05 -4.07 28.91
C ILE A 179 -16.85 -4.36 28.00
N GLU A 180 -16.83 -5.55 27.42
CA GLU A 180 -15.83 -5.96 26.43
C GLU A 180 -16.31 -5.63 24.99
N ASN A 181 -15.37 -5.52 24.06
CA ASN A 181 -15.62 -5.31 22.62
C ASN A 181 -16.34 -4.00 22.21
N GLN A 182 -16.49 -3.04 23.12
CA GLN A 182 -16.95 -1.69 22.78
C GLN A 182 -15.80 -0.68 22.73
N TYR A 183 -14.76 -0.88 23.54
CA TYR A 183 -13.61 0.01 23.60
C TYR A 183 -12.37 -0.62 22.97
N TYR A 184 -11.64 0.18 22.19
CA TYR A 184 -10.46 -0.19 21.45
C TYR A 184 -9.37 0.87 21.66
N HIS A 185 -8.40 0.55 22.51
CA HIS A 185 -7.33 1.50 22.87
C HIS A 185 -6.18 1.48 21.87
N SER A 186 -5.73 2.65 21.42
CA SER A 186 -4.60 2.81 20.48
C SER A 186 -4.72 1.89 19.26
N ILE A 187 -5.91 1.84 18.67
CA ILE A 187 -6.30 0.83 17.68
C ILE A 187 -5.88 1.19 16.25
N SER A 188 -5.75 2.48 15.98
CA SER A 188 -5.46 3.01 14.65
C SER A 188 -4.65 4.30 14.73
N ARG A 189 -4.20 4.77 13.57
CA ARG A 189 -3.70 6.12 13.36
C ARG A 189 -4.59 6.86 12.37
N LEU A 190 -4.77 8.15 12.58
CA LEU A 190 -5.54 9.01 11.69
C LEU A 190 -4.63 9.85 10.78
N TYR A 191 -5.12 10.06 9.57
CA TYR A 191 -4.59 11.01 8.60
C TYR A 191 -5.74 11.83 8.03
N GLY A 192 -5.51 13.11 7.82
CA GLY A 192 -6.42 14.01 7.12
C GLY A 192 -6.99 15.11 7.99
N SER A 193 -8.29 15.41 7.86
CA SER A 193 -8.87 16.49 8.67
C SER A 193 -10.32 16.25 9.01
N LEU A 194 -10.68 16.70 10.21
CA LEU A 194 -12.05 16.80 10.67
C LEU A 194 -12.32 18.26 11.05
N SER A 195 -13.05 18.96 10.19
CA SER A 195 -13.21 20.41 10.24
C SER A 195 -11.84 21.13 10.32
N LYS A 196 -11.54 21.79 11.45
CA LYS A 196 -10.27 22.51 11.70
C LYS A 196 -9.13 21.62 12.17
N LEU A 197 -9.43 20.42 12.64
CA LEU A 197 -8.44 19.50 13.19
C LEU A 197 -7.71 18.82 12.04
N ARG A 198 -6.38 18.79 12.15
CA ARG A 198 -5.49 18.15 11.19
C ARG A 198 -4.86 16.95 11.86
N PHE A 199 -4.88 15.82 11.15
CA PHE A 199 -4.30 14.57 11.60
C PHE A 199 -3.13 14.17 10.70
N ARG A 200 -1.97 13.93 11.29
CA ARG A 200 -0.72 13.44 10.72
C ARG A 200 -0.11 12.35 11.61
N ASP A 201 -0.67 11.15 11.54
CA ASP A 201 -0.20 9.95 12.27
C ASP A 201 -0.56 9.91 13.76
N GLU A 202 -1.62 10.60 14.18
CA GLU A 202 -2.09 10.59 15.57
C GLU A 202 -2.72 9.25 15.90
N LYS A 203 -2.26 8.65 17.01
CA LYS A 203 -2.87 7.44 17.54
C LYS A 203 -4.22 7.76 18.13
N ILE A 204 -5.16 6.85 17.89
CA ILE A 204 -6.51 6.99 18.40
C ILE A 204 -6.98 5.78 19.17
N SER A 205 -7.82 6.07 20.16
CA SER A 205 -8.67 5.09 20.82
C SER A 205 -10.12 5.32 20.39
N MET A 206 -10.92 4.25 20.37
CA MET A 206 -12.33 4.33 19.96
C MET A 206 -13.23 3.64 20.97
N LEU A 207 -14.34 4.26 21.33
CA LEU A 207 -15.46 3.64 22.02
C LEU A 207 -16.66 3.60 21.09
N VAL A 208 -17.23 2.42 20.86
CA VAL A 208 -18.39 2.21 20.01
C VAL A 208 -19.57 1.74 20.85
N ARG A 209 -20.63 2.54 20.81
CA ARG A 209 -21.96 2.26 21.37
C ARG A 209 -22.91 1.96 20.21
N GLU A 210 -24.17 1.64 20.51
CA GLU A 210 -25.15 1.23 19.49
C GLU A 210 -25.28 2.23 18.33
N GLU A 211 -25.41 3.52 18.62
CA GLU A 211 -25.63 4.59 17.63
C GLU A 211 -24.53 5.68 17.64
N GLU A 212 -23.54 5.54 18.52
CA GLU A 212 -22.54 6.57 18.81
C GLU A 212 -21.13 5.98 18.77
N VAL A 213 -20.22 6.72 18.13
CA VAL A 213 -18.80 6.41 18.06
C VAL A 213 -18.04 7.59 18.67
N ILE A 214 -17.26 7.32 19.71
CA ILE A 214 -16.40 8.31 20.36
C ILE A 214 -14.95 8.00 20.00
N ILE A 215 -14.27 8.97 19.38
CA ILE A 215 -12.85 8.91 19.04
C ILE A 215 -12.08 9.73 20.07
N PHE A 216 -11.08 9.11 20.70
CA PHE A 216 -10.17 9.77 21.63
C PHE A 216 -8.82 10.00 20.94
N LEU A 217 -8.40 11.27 20.86
CA LEU A 217 -7.05 11.65 20.46
C LEU A 217 -6.18 11.83 21.70
N GLU A 218 -4.97 11.28 21.66
CA GLU A 218 -3.98 11.36 22.76
C GLU A 218 -4.54 10.95 24.14
N ASP A 219 -5.61 10.14 24.15
CA ASP A 219 -6.34 9.70 25.35
C ASP A 219 -7.02 10.82 26.16
N TYR A 220 -7.25 12.02 25.61
CA TYR A 220 -8.03 13.06 26.33
C TYR A 220 -9.02 13.86 25.49
N GLN A 221 -8.73 14.14 24.21
CA GLN A 221 -9.69 14.86 23.37
C GLN A 221 -10.71 13.88 22.81
N ALA A 222 -11.97 14.02 23.21
CA ALA A 222 -13.05 13.14 22.78
C ALA A 222 -13.91 13.80 21.71
N TYR A 223 -14.15 13.09 20.61
CA TYR A 223 -15.04 13.51 19.53
C TYR A 223 -16.11 12.46 19.34
N SER A 224 -17.38 12.85 19.56
CA SER A 224 -18.53 11.97 19.40
C SER A 224 -19.21 12.19 18.03
N PHE A 225 -19.54 11.08 17.38
CA PHE A 225 -20.27 11.05 16.12
C PHE A 225 -21.41 10.04 16.22
N HIS A 226 -22.55 10.41 15.63
CA HIS A 226 -23.57 9.41 15.31
C HIS A 226 -23.09 8.53 14.17
N ARG A 227 -23.43 7.25 14.22
CA ARG A 227 -23.09 6.29 13.17
C ARG A 227 -23.56 6.75 11.78
N ALA A 228 -24.74 7.37 11.70
CA ALA A 228 -25.29 7.94 10.46
C ALA A 228 -24.47 9.09 9.85
N GLN A 229 -23.59 9.73 10.64
CA GLN A 229 -22.68 10.78 10.16
C GLN A 229 -21.41 10.22 9.51
N MET A 230 -21.14 8.92 9.69
CA MET A 230 -19.95 8.24 9.21
C MET A 230 -20.28 7.38 8.00
N LYS A 231 -19.51 7.54 6.91
CA LYS A 231 -19.66 6.72 5.71
C LYS A 231 -18.32 6.22 5.23
N VAL A 232 -18.18 4.90 5.06
CA VAL A 232 -16.99 4.34 4.41
C VAL A 232 -17.00 4.74 2.94
N CYS A 233 -15.92 5.37 2.50
CA CYS A 233 -15.78 5.78 1.12
C CYS A 233 -14.98 4.75 0.34
N THR A 234 -13.78 4.43 0.81
CA THR A 234 -12.90 3.45 0.15
C THR A 234 -12.12 2.63 1.18
N GLU A 235 -11.83 1.39 0.80
CA GLU A 235 -10.88 0.51 1.47
C GLU A 235 -9.69 0.29 0.55
N HIS A 236 -8.51 0.46 1.12
CA HIS A 236 -7.26 0.33 0.41
C HIS A 236 -6.70 -1.08 0.56
N GLU A 237 -5.89 -1.54 -0.40
CA GLU A 237 -5.26 -2.87 -0.34
C GLU A 237 -4.37 -3.07 0.90
N ASP A 238 -3.81 -1.99 1.47
CA ASP A 238 -3.01 -2.03 2.69
C ASP A 238 -3.85 -2.21 3.98
N GLY A 239 -5.18 -2.29 3.85
CA GLY A 239 -6.13 -2.44 4.95
C GLY A 239 -6.50 -1.11 5.62
N SER A 240 -6.00 0.03 5.12
CA SER A 240 -6.44 1.34 5.56
C SER A 240 -7.82 1.68 4.98
N ILE A 241 -8.60 2.49 5.69
CA ILE A 241 -9.98 2.80 5.33
C ILE A 241 -10.18 4.31 5.40
N THR A 242 -10.74 4.89 4.34
CA THR A 242 -11.10 6.31 4.31
C THR A 242 -12.59 6.47 4.59
N ILE A 243 -12.89 7.29 5.59
CA ILE A 243 -14.24 7.54 6.09
C ILE A 243 -14.57 9.02 5.89
N GLN A 244 -15.76 9.28 5.37
CA GLN A 244 -16.39 10.59 5.36
C GLN A 244 -17.13 10.80 6.68
N PHE A 245 -16.89 11.94 7.30
CA PHE A 245 -17.61 12.46 8.45
C PHE A 245 -18.48 13.63 8.01
N THR A 246 -19.73 13.64 8.45
CA THR A 246 -20.68 14.73 8.20
C THR A 246 -21.00 15.42 9.52
N SER A 247 -20.59 16.68 9.69
CA SER A 247 -20.91 17.45 10.89
C SER A 247 -22.42 17.72 10.99
N TYR A 248 -22.88 18.18 12.15
CA TYR A 248 -24.28 18.60 12.34
C TYR A 248 -24.68 19.77 11.42
N GLU A 249 -23.72 20.59 10.98
CA GLU A 249 -23.94 21.68 10.01
C GLU A 249 -23.93 21.19 8.55
N GLY A 250 -23.72 19.89 8.32
CA GLY A 250 -23.59 19.30 6.99
C GLY A 250 -22.20 19.44 6.36
N GLU A 251 -21.19 19.87 7.14
CA GLU A 251 -19.81 19.94 6.65
C GLU A 251 -19.27 18.53 6.43
N LEU A 252 -18.72 18.28 5.23
CA LEU A 252 -18.02 17.04 4.93
C LEU A 252 -16.54 17.14 5.29
N SER A 253 -16.04 16.11 5.93
CA SER A 253 -14.64 15.91 6.28
C SER A 253 -14.19 14.49 5.92
N TYR A 254 -12.93 14.32 5.52
CA TYR A 254 -12.38 13.03 5.13
C TYR A 254 -11.17 12.67 5.98
N VAL A 255 -11.20 11.47 6.55
CA VAL A 255 -10.15 10.96 7.43
C VAL A 255 -9.83 9.51 7.07
N THR A 256 -8.55 9.17 7.02
CA THR A 256 -8.06 7.82 6.75
C THR A 256 -7.56 7.18 8.04
N PHE A 257 -8.05 5.97 8.31
CA PHE A 257 -7.62 5.12 9.41
C PHE A 257 -6.59 4.13 8.90
N SER A 258 -5.40 4.06 9.52
CA SER A 258 -4.33 3.15 9.08
C SER A 258 -4.73 1.67 9.15
N SER A 259 -5.57 1.32 10.11
CA SER A 259 -6.06 -0.05 10.32
C SER A 259 -7.28 -0.05 11.23
N ILE A 260 -8.32 -0.79 10.88
CA ILE A 260 -9.48 -1.02 11.75
C ILE A 260 -9.68 -2.53 11.88
N PRO A 261 -9.74 -3.11 13.10
CA PRO A 261 -10.03 -4.52 13.28
C PRO A 261 -11.35 -4.91 12.61
N LYS A 262 -11.39 -6.09 11.98
CA LYS A 262 -12.57 -6.57 11.25
C LYS A 262 -13.86 -6.56 12.08
N GLN A 263 -13.76 -6.95 13.35
CA GLN A 263 -14.89 -6.94 14.30
C GLN A 263 -15.45 -5.53 14.52
N LEU A 264 -14.56 -4.54 14.70
CA LEU A 264 -14.94 -3.14 14.86
C LEU A 264 -15.55 -2.59 13.57
N ARG A 265 -15.07 -3.05 12.42
CA ARG A 265 -15.61 -2.67 11.13
C ARG A 265 -17.05 -3.15 10.93
N GLU A 266 -17.32 -4.43 11.19
CA GLU A 266 -18.68 -5.00 11.13
C GLU A 266 -19.62 -4.26 12.10
N LEU A 267 -19.11 -3.88 13.27
CA LEU A 267 -19.85 -3.09 14.25
C LEU A 267 -20.12 -1.65 13.80
N LEU A 268 -19.24 -1.04 12.99
CA LEU A 268 -19.42 0.32 12.50
C LEU A 268 -20.23 0.38 11.20
N PHE A 269 -20.15 -0.66 10.37
CA PHE A 269 -20.71 -0.66 9.01
C PHE A 269 -21.31 -2.05 8.70
N PRO A 270 -22.56 -2.32 9.13
CA PRO A 270 -23.13 -3.66 9.12
C PRO A 270 -23.71 -3.98 7.72
N ASP A 271 -24.35 -2.99 7.10
CA ASP A 271 -24.96 -3.00 5.77
C ASP A 271 -23.95 -2.49 4.75
N HIS A 272 -22.77 -3.09 4.70
CA HIS A 272 -21.68 -2.69 3.80
C HIS A 272 -22.02 -3.00 2.32
N ASP A 273 -23.09 -2.41 1.78
CA ASP A 273 -23.67 -2.70 0.45
C ASP A 273 -23.17 -1.78 -0.66
N GLY A 274 -22.24 -0.86 -0.37
CA GLY A 274 -21.64 -0.05 -1.42
C GLY A 274 -20.44 0.74 -0.95
N GLN A 275 -19.25 0.37 -1.43
CA GLN A 275 -18.19 1.35 -1.61
C GLN A 275 -18.77 2.48 -2.46
N THR A 276 -18.78 3.70 -1.93
CA THR A 276 -19.02 4.85 -2.79
C THR A 276 -17.70 5.13 -3.48
N ASN A 277 -17.63 4.87 -4.79
CA ASN A 277 -16.47 5.21 -5.62
C ASN A 277 -16.32 6.73 -5.71
N PHE A 278 -15.79 7.33 -4.65
CA PHE A 278 -15.24 8.67 -4.66
C PHE A 278 -13.79 8.57 -5.14
N ASP A 279 -13.40 9.52 -5.98
CA ASP A 279 -12.03 9.61 -6.48
C ASP A 279 -11.17 10.24 -5.36
N PHE A 280 -10.48 9.41 -4.58
CA PHE A 280 -9.54 9.89 -3.58
C PHE A 280 -8.11 9.92 -4.07
N MET A 281 -7.36 10.83 -3.48
CA MET A 281 -5.91 10.86 -3.55
C MET A 281 -5.32 11.00 -2.17
N PHE A 282 -4.02 10.74 -2.11
CA PHE A 282 -3.20 10.86 -0.93
C PHE A 282 -2.04 11.81 -1.22
N THR A 283 -1.68 12.63 -0.24
CA THR A 283 -0.38 13.31 -0.28
C THR A 283 0.72 12.33 0.13
N GLU A 284 1.99 12.74 0.01
CA GLU A 284 3.12 11.97 0.57
C GLU A 284 2.95 11.67 2.08
N ASN A 285 2.18 12.48 2.80
CA ASN A 285 1.87 12.29 4.22
C ASN A 285 0.61 11.44 4.46
N LYS A 286 0.07 10.78 3.43
CA LYS A 286 -1.16 9.98 3.47
C LYS A 286 -2.45 10.77 3.76
N ASP A 287 -2.42 12.09 3.61
CA ASP A 287 -3.63 12.91 3.78
C ASP A 287 -4.62 12.65 2.64
N PRO A 288 -5.87 12.20 2.92
CA PRO A 288 -6.88 11.97 1.88
C PRO A 288 -7.44 13.29 1.34
N TYR A 289 -7.50 13.46 0.02
CA TYR A 289 -8.32 14.48 -0.62
C TYR A 289 -9.30 13.84 -1.57
N HIS A 290 -10.55 14.28 -1.53
CA HIS A 290 -11.53 13.99 -2.58
C HIS A 290 -11.25 14.89 -3.77
N ILE A 291 -11.06 14.30 -4.95
CA ILE A 291 -10.78 15.01 -6.19
C ILE A 291 -12.04 15.12 -7.04
N PHE A 292 -12.36 16.33 -7.48
CA PHE A 292 -13.38 16.54 -8.49
C PHE A 292 -13.04 17.72 -9.39
N TYR A 293 -13.68 17.77 -10.55
CA TYR A 293 -13.52 18.84 -11.51
C TYR A 293 -14.73 19.76 -11.49
N GLU A 294 -14.52 21.05 -11.24
CA GLU A 294 -15.59 22.05 -11.22
C GLU A 294 -15.02 23.43 -11.55
N ASN A 295 -15.81 24.27 -12.26
CA ASN A 295 -15.46 25.68 -12.53
C ASN A 295 -14.04 25.85 -13.12
N ASP A 296 -13.72 25.03 -14.13
CA ASP A 296 -12.43 24.99 -14.83
C ASP A 296 -11.19 24.81 -13.95
N SER A 297 -11.38 24.15 -12.80
CA SER A 297 -10.35 23.81 -11.85
C SER A 297 -10.49 22.38 -11.36
N TRP A 298 -9.34 21.75 -11.06
CA TRP A 298 -9.31 20.57 -10.22
C TRP A 298 -9.41 20.99 -8.77
N TRP A 299 -10.39 20.46 -8.06
CA TRP A 299 -10.59 20.69 -6.64
C TRP A 299 -10.07 19.51 -5.85
N PHE A 300 -9.39 19.86 -4.76
CA PHE A 300 -8.79 18.94 -3.82
C PHE A 300 -9.37 19.30 -2.47
N TYR A 301 -10.37 18.54 -2.05
CA TYR A 301 -11.15 18.86 -0.86
C TYR A 301 -10.98 17.79 0.21
N GLN A 302 -10.69 18.23 1.43
CA GLN A 302 -10.61 17.37 2.61
C GLN A 302 -11.59 17.85 3.70
N SER A 303 -11.69 19.15 3.93
CA SER A 303 -12.70 19.82 4.75
C SER A 303 -12.90 21.26 4.29
N LYS A 304 -13.80 22.01 4.93
CA LYS A 304 -14.05 23.42 4.60
C LYS A 304 -12.79 24.27 4.76
N ASP A 305 -12.01 24.00 5.79
CA ASP A 305 -10.75 24.71 6.10
C ASP A 305 -9.54 24.11 5.36
N VAL A 306 -9.70 22.91 4.80
CA VAL A 306 -8.63 22.16 4.14
C VAL A 306 -9.03 21.80 2.72
N HIS A 307 -8.76 22.72 1.81
CA HIS A 307 -8.93 22.48 0.39
C HIS A 307 -7.98 23.37 -0.42
N PHE A 308 -7.72 22.96 -1.65
CA PHE A 308 -7.08 23.81 -2.65
C PHE A 308 -7.63 23.48 -4.04
N LYS A 309 -7.36 24.37 -4.99
CA LYS A 309 -7.73 24.14 -6.39
C LYS A 309 -6.59 24.48 -7.32
N ILE A 310 -6.51 23.73 -8.41
CA ILE A 310 -5.58 23.96 -9.50
C ILE A 310 -6.39 24.36 -10.75
N PRO A 311 -6.42 25.66 -11.11
CA PRO A 311 -7.03 26.10 -12.36
C PRO A 311 -6.34 25.44 -13.56
N ILE A 312 -7.12 25.02 -14.56
CA ILE A 312 -6.56 24.38 -15.76
C ILE A 312 -5.57 25.29 -16.50
N SER A 313 -5.82 26.60 -16.50
CA SER A 313 -4.94 27.62 -17.07
C SER A 313 -3.53 27.62 -16.46
N ASN A 314 -3.41 27.19 -15.21
CA ASN A 314 -2.15 27.23 -14.46
C ASN A 314 -1.32 25.96 -14.66
N ILE A 315 -1.91 24.87 -15.14
CA ILE A 315 -1.18 23.63 -15.38
C ILE A 315 -0.28 23.83 -16.60
N ALA A 316 1.02 23.59 -16.48
CA ALA A 316 1.95 23.52 -17.60
C ALA A 316 1.95 22.11 -18.20
N SER A 317 2.34 21.12 -17.37
CA SER A 317 2.37 19.70 -17.69
C SER A 317 1.92 18.87 -16.49
N ILE A 318 1.59 17.61 -16.75
CA ILE A 318 1.30 16.61 -15.73
C ILE A 318 2.15 15.39 -16.07
N GLU A 319 2.88 14.88 -15.09
CA GLU A 319 3.76 13.73 -15.24
C GLU A 319 3.41 12.64 -14.22
N ALA A 320 3.52 11.39 -14.65
CA ALA A 320 3.44 10.22 -13.79
C ALA A 320 4.85 9.77 -13.38
N GLY A 321 5.02 9.48 -12.10
CA GLY A 321 6.19 8.86 -11.50
C GLY A 321 5.86 7.55 -10.82
N GLY A 322 6.91 6.80 -10.47
CA GLY A 322 6.77 5.58 -9.70
C GLY A 322 6.14 5.83 -8.33
N SER A 323 5.35 4.87 -7.88
CA SER A 323 4.75 4.84 -6.54
C SER A 323 5.35 3.69 -5.74
N GLU A 324 5.54 3.88 -4.43
CA GLU A 324 5.86 2.78 -3.50
C GLU A 324 4.60 1.98 -3.13
N VAL A 325 3.42 2.58 -3.29
CA VAL A 325 2.12 1.97 -3.03
C VAL A 325 1.62 1.26 -4.29
N LYS A 326 1.26 -0.02 -4.14
CA LYS A 326 0.69 -0.86 -5.21
C LYS A 326 -0.59 -0.21 -5.77
N ASP A 327 -0.76 -0.28 -7.09
CA ASP A 327 -1.90 0.28 -7.85
C ASP A 327 -2.11 1.81 -7.76
N HIS A 328 -1.16 2.52 -7.13
CA HIS A 328 -1.11 3.98 -7.12
C HIS A 328 -0.04 4.50 -8.10
N VAL A 329 -0.19 5.76 -8.51
CA VAL A 329 0.77 6.49 -9.33
C VAL A 329 1.06 7.82 -8.67
N ARG A 330 2.34 8.18 -8.57
CA ARG A 330 2.72 9.52 -8.17
C ARG A 330 2.51 10.47 -9.34
N VAL A 331 1.62 11.45 -9.20
CA VAL A 331 1.32 12.44 -10.22
C VAL A 331 1.86 13.79 -9.81
N THR A 332 2.68 14.37 -10.68
CA THR A 332 3.25 15.70 -10.48
C THR A 332 2.63 16.68 -11.47
N PHE A 333 1.96 17.70 -10.94
CA PHE A 333 1.47 18.85 -11.68
C PHE A 333 2.56 19.92 -11.70
N TYR A 334 3.06 20.26 -12.88
CA TYR A 334 3.92 21.44 -13.04
C TYR A 334 3.04 22.64 -13.35
N LEU A 335 3.25 23.74 -12.64
CA LEU A 335 2.38 24.90 -12.71
C LEU A 335 3.13 26.15 -13.17
N HIS A 336 2.43 27.05 -13.87
CA HIS A 336 2.94 28.38 -14.25
C HIS A 336 2.96 29.39 -13.08
N THR A 337 2.78 28.92 -11.85
CA THR A 337 2.67 29.75 -10.63
C THR A 337 3.97 29.75 -9.83
N LYS A 338 4.06 30.58 -8.78
CA LYS A 338 5.21 30.60 -7.85
C LYS A 338 5.49 29.24 -7.21
N GLN A 339 4.44 28.46 -6.96
CA GLN A 339 4.59 27.02 -6.74
C GLN A 339 4.80 26.37 -8.10
N ASN A 340 6.03 25.94 -8.35
CA ASN A 340 6.42 25.37 -9.64
C ASN A 340 5.87 23.95 -9.85
N GLN A 341 5.59 23.21 -8.76
CA GLN A 341 5.09 21.84 -8.84
C GLN A 341 4.28 21.42 -7.60
N ILE A 342 3.38 20.46 -7.80
CA ILE A 342 2.62 19.76 -6.76
C ILE A 342 2.66 18.26 -7.08
N SER A 343 3.18 17.43 -6.17
CA SER A 343 3.30 15.97 -6.32
C SER A 343 2.38 15.24 -5.37
N LEU A 344 1.67 14.25 -5.87
CA LEU A 344 0.51 13.63 -5.22
C LEU A 344 0.45 12.14 -5.56
N GLU A 345 -0.05 11.29 -4.67
CA GLU A 345 -0.26 9.86 -4.94
C GLU A 345 -1.75 9.61 -5.20
N ILE A 346 -2.08 9.05 -6.35
CA ILE A 346 -3.47 8.81 -6.73
C ILE A 346 -3.64 7.39 -7.23
N ASP A 347 -4.84 6.84 -7.07
CA ASP A 347 -5.18 5.60 -7.74
C ASP A 347 -5.00 5.78 -9.26
N GLN A 348 -4.42 4.76 -9.90
CA GLN A 348 -4.14 4.78 -11.31
C GLN A 348 -5.36 5.21 -12.14
N HIS A 349 -6.59 4.76 -11.87
CA HIS A 349 -7.76 5.11 -12.72
C HIS A 349 -8.08 6.63 -12.72
N ILE A 350 -7.81 7.30 -11.59
CA ILE A 350 -8.03 8.75 -11.43
C ILE A 350 -7.07 9.53 -12.32
N TYR A 351 -5.83 9.03 -12.50
CA TYR A 351 -4.85 9.65 -13.38
C TYR A 351 -5.36 9.79 -14.82
N ALA A 352 -5.97 8.75 -15.39
CA ALA A 352 -6.56 8.82 -16.74
C ALA A 352 -7.65 9.89 -16.82
N LYS A 353 -8.53 9.95 -15.82
CA LYS A 353 -9.59 10.95 -15.74
C LYS A 353 -9.01 12.36 -15.73
N ILE A 354 -7.94 12.58 -14.95
CA ILE A 354 -7.22 13.85 -14.86
C ILE A 354 -6.63 14.24 -16.22
N MET A 355 -5.89 13.33 -16.85
CA MET A 355 -5.23 13.58 -18.13
C MET A 355 -6.23 13.89 -19.24
N LYS A 356 -7.28 13.08 -19.37
CA LYS A 356 -8.32 13.25 -20.40
C LYS A 356 -9.07 14.56 -20.24
N THR A 357 -9.52 14.85 -19.02
CA THR A 357 -10.32 16.06 -18.74
C THR A 357 -9.48 17.32 -18.91
N THR A 358 -8.24 17.33 -18.40
CA THR A 358 -7.32 18.46 -18.56
C THR A 358 -7.02 18.73 -20.02
N PHE A 359 -6.74 17.69 -20.82
CA PHE A 359 -6.51 17.84 -22.26
C PHE A 359 -7.74 18.42 -22.96
N ARG A 360 -8.93 17.82 -22.73
CA ARG A 360 -10.18 18.27 -23.37
C ARG A 360 -10.43 19.73 -23.07
N LYS A 361 -10.34 20.13 -21.81
CA LYS A 361 -10.67 21.50 -21.39
C LYS A 361 -9.66 22.53 -21.88
N LYS A 362 -8.36 22.22 -21.91
CA LYS A 362 -7.35 23.11 -22.52
C LYS A 362 -7.50 23.29 -24.02
N LYS A 363 -7.89 22.22 -24.73
CA LYS A 363 -7.89 22.20 -26.20
C LYS A 363 -9.26 22.48 -26.82
N LEU A 364 -10.35 22.39 -26.06
CA LEU A 364 -11.70 22.69 -26.52
C LEU A 364 -11.84 24.10 -27.13
N PRO A 365 -11.26 25.18 -26.56
CA PRO A 365 -11.33 26.51 -27.17
C PRO A 365 -10.67 26.57 -28.57
N LEU A 366 -9.67 25.73 -28.82
CA LEU A 366 -8.96 25.66 -30.11
C LEU A 366 -9.74 24.85 -31.16
N LEU A 367 -10.70 24.04 -30.75
CA LEU A 367 -11.46 23.17 -31.65
C LEU A 367 -12.28 23.97 -32.68
N GLN A 368 -12.79 25.14 -32.29
CA GLN A 368 -13.56 26.01 -33.18
C GLN A 368 -12.72 26.54 -34.35
N GLN A 369 -11.42 26.77 -34.11
CA GLN A 369 -10.49 27.31 -35.09
C GLN A 369 -9.81 26.22 -35.94
N ALA A 370 -9.81 24.97 -35.46
CA ALA A 370 -9.16 23.86 -36.14
C ALA A 370 -9.95 23.42 -37.38
N SER A 371 -9.26 23.16 -38.49
CA SER A 371 -9.87 22.50 -39.65
C SER A 371 -10.00 21.00 -39.41
N VAL A 372 -10.94 20.34 -40.12
CA VAL A 372 -11.07 18.87 -40.07
C VAL A 372 -9.78 18.20 -40.54
N THR A 373 -9.12 18.78 -41.56
CA THR A 373 -7.84 18.30 -42.09
C THR A 373 -6.73 18.33 -41.04
N ASP A 374 -6.62 19.40 -40.25
CA ASP A 374 -5.62 19.52 -39.18
C ASP A 374 -5.86 18.49 -38.08
N LEU A 375 -7.12 18.33 -37.66
CA LEU A 375 -7.50 17.35 -36.65
C LEU A 375 -7.24 15.92 -37.13
N TYR A 376 -7.59 15.61 -38.39
CA TYR A 376 -7.39 14.29 -38.95
C TYR A 376 -5.91 13.98 -39.18
N THR A 377 -5.12 14.96 -39.59
CA THR A 377 -3.65 14.82 -39.70
C THR A 377 -3.03 14.58 -38.33
N SER A 378 -3.51 15.29 -37.30
CA SER A 378 -3.11 15.01 -35.91
C SER A 378 -3.49 13.59 -35.49
N TRP A 379 -4.71 13.13 -35.82
CA TRP A 379 -5.17 11.75 -35.56
C TRP A 379 -4.28 10.71 -36.24
N GLY A 380 -4.00 10.89 -37.53
CA GLY A 380 -3.08 10.05 -38.29
C GLY A 380 -1.69 9.99 -37.66
N ARG A 381 -1.14 11.12 -37.22
CA ARG A 381 0.14 11.13 -36.49
C ARG A 381 0.06 10.32 -35.19
N GLN A 382 -1.00 10.51 -34.38
CA GLN A 382 -1.15 9.76 -33.12
C GLN A 382 -1.28 8.24 -33.35
N MET A 383 -1.95 7.82 -34.43
CA MET A 383 -2.07 6.41 -34.83
C MET A 383 -0.76 5.84 -35.38
N ASN A 384 0.03 6.65 -36.09
CA ASN A 384 1.36 6.26 -36.52
C ASN A 384 2.26 6.00 -35.30
N ASP A 385 2.25 6.91 -34.33
CA ASP A 385 3.01 6.77 -33.09
C ASP A 385 2.59 5.51 -32.32
N PHE A 386 1.28 5.24 -32.25
CA PHE A 386 0.75 4.00 -31.70
C PHE A 386 1.32 2.77 -32.42
N LEU A 387 1.23 2.74 -33.75
CA LEU A 387 1.71 1.63 -34.56
C LEU A 387 3.22 1.41 -34.40
N VAL A 388 4.02 2.47 -34.45
CA VAL A 388 5.47 2.45 -34.25
C VAL A 388 5.82 1.94 -32.86
N PHE A 389 5.14 2.41 -31.81
CA PHE A 389 5.34 1.90 -30.45
C PHE A 389 5.02 0.40 -30.36
N HIS A 390 3.91 -0.05 -30.93
CA HIS A 390 3.51 -1.46 -30.83
C HIS A 390 4.39 -2.39 -31.67
N LEU A 391 4.95 -1.91 -32.78
CA LEU A 391 5.89 -2.68 -33.58
C LEU A 391 7.30 -2.66 -33.00
N PHE A 392 7.76 -1.58 -32.37
CA PHE A 392 9.19 -1.39 -32.07
C PHE A 392 9.52 -0.98 -30.63
N GLY A 393 8.53 -0.62 -29.81
CA GLY A 393 8.72 -0.12 -28.45
C GLY A 393 9.44 -1.11 -27.55
N GLN A 394 9.14 -2.40 -27.63
CA GLN A 394 9.81 -3.41 -26.80
C GLN A 394 11.29 -3.56 -27.15
N LEU A 395 11.66 -3.41 -28.43
CA LEU A 395 13.06 -3.43 -28.85
C LEU A 395 13.85 -2.29 -28.21
N LYS A 396 13.25 -1.10 -28.14
CA LYS A 396 13.90 0.05 -27.51
C LYS A 396 14.04 -0.11 -25.99
N ILE A 397 13.00 -0.65 -25.34
CA ILE A 397 13.05 -0.99 -23.92
C ILE A 397 14.14 -2.03 -23.66
N LEU A 398 14.19 -3.11 -24.46
CA LEU A 398 15.20 -4.14 -24.36
C LEU A 398 16.63 -3.58 -24.55
N GLN A 399 16.83 -2.66 -25.49
CA GLN A 399 18.12 -1.97 -25.66
C GLN A 399 18.56 -1.20 -24.40
N ASN A 400 17.63 -0.47 -23.78
CA ASN A 400 17.92 0.27 -22.55
C ASN A 400 18.21 -0.69 -21.37
N GLU A 401 17.50 -1.81 -21.28
CA GLU A 401 17.72 -2.83 -20.24
C GLU A 401 19.07 -3.56 -20.43
N ILE A 402 19.46 -3.89 -21.67
CA ILE A 402 20.79 -4.46 -21.99
C ILE A 402 21.89 -3.51 -21.49
N ARG A 403 21.82 -2.22 -21.88
CA ARG A 403 22.79 -1.20 -21.45
C ARG A 403 22.84 -1.03 -19.94
N ALA A 404 21.70 -1.11 -19.26
CA ALA A 404 21.64 -1.03 -17.80
C ALA A 404 22.36 -2.22 -17.13
N VAL A 405 22.21 -3.44 -17.66
CA VAL A 405 22.91 -4.64 -17.16
C VAL A 405 24.42 -4.53 -17.39
N GLU A 406 24.84 -4.03 -18.56
CA GLU A 406 26.25 -3.82 -18.89
C GLU A 406 26.93 -2.81 -17.95
N GLN A 407 26.23 -1.72 -17.61
CA GLN A 407 26.71 -0.66 -16.72
C GLN A 407 26.69 -1.03 -15.22
N LYS A 408 25.90 -2.05 -14.82
CA LYS A 408 25.77 -2.48 -13.42
C LYS A 408 27.12 -2.92 -12.83
N ARG A 409 27.39 -2.63 -11.56
CA ARG A 409 28.57 -3.19 -10.87
C ARG A 409 28.30 -4.66 -10.51
N GLY A 410 29.16 -5.59 -10.92
CA GLY A 410 28.97 -7.03 -10.68
C GLY A 410 29.90 -7.90 -11.52
N SER A 411 29.85 -9.22 -11.30
CA SER A 411 30.69 -10.16 -12.06
C SER A 411 30.23 -10.25 -13.53
N ARG A 412 31.17 -10.39 -14.47
CA ARG A 412 30.86 -10.56 -15.90
C ARG A 412 29.99 -11.80 -16.16
N VAL A 413 30.20 -12.85 -15.38
CA VAL A 413 29.41 -14.08 -15.48
C VAL A 413 27.94 -13.81 -15.16
N ASP A 414 27.64 -13.16 -14.03
CA ASP A 414 26.26 -12.87 -13.63
C ASP A 414 25.57 -11.92 -14.61
N LYS A 415 26.31 -10.95 -15.17
CA LYS A 415 25.81 -10.09 -16.24
C LYS A 415 25.43 -10.88 -17.49
N ASN A 416 26.30 -11.80 -17.92
CA ASN A 416 26.04 -12.57 -19.13
C ASN A 416 24.84 -13.51 -18.98
N TYR A 417 24.64 -14.10 -17.79
CA TYR A 417 23.42 -14.86 -17.50
C TYR A 417 22.16 -13.98 -17.48
N GLN A 418 22.25 -12.76 -16.95
CA GLN A 418 21.14 -11.79 -16.98
C GLN A 418 20.80 -11.39 -18.42
N LEU A 419 21.81 -11.04 -19.22
CA LEU A 419 21.66 -10.68 -20.64
C LEU A 419 21.07 -11.83 -21.46
N LEU A 420 21.57 -13.06 -21.28
CA LEU A 420 21.04 -14.25 -21.96
C LEU A 420 19.53 -14.40 -21.75
N ASN A 421 19.08 -14.41 -20.50
CA ASN A 421 17.67 -14.61 -20.16
C ASN A 421 16.81 -13.42 -20.62
N LEU A 422 17.31 -12.20 -20.42
CA LEU A 422 16.65 -10.97 -20.85
C LEU A 422 16.41 -10.96 -22.37
N MET A 423 17.47 -11.18 -23.16
CA MET A 423 17.42 -11.17 -24.61
C MET A 423 16.60 -12.32 -25.17
N TYR A 424 16.78 -13.54 -24.65
CA TYR A 424 16.06 -14.72 -25.14
C TYR A 424 14.55 -14.54 -25.02
N TYR A 425 14.08 -14.11 -23.84
CA TYR A 425 12.65 -13.86 -23.65
C TYR A 425 12.17 -12.64 -24.41
N GLY A 426 12.99 -11.59 -24.50
CA GLY A 426 12.59 -10.37 -25.18
C GLY A 426 12.46 -10.50 -26.69
N ILE A 427 13.39 -11.18 -27.32
CA ILE A 427 13.34 -11.46 -28.76
C ILE A 427 12.13 -12.32 -29.11
N ARG A 428 11.85 -13.35 -28.31
CA ARG A 428 10.72 -14.26 -28.56
C ARG A 428 9.37 -13.54 -28.43
N GLU A 429 9.22 -12.70 -27.43
CA GLU A 429 8.00 -11.91 -27.24
C GLU A 429 7.81 -10.87 -28.35
N GLN A 430 8.88 -10.17 -28.72
CA GLN A 430 8.86 -9.19 -29.80
C GLN A 430 8.47 -9.82 -31.15
N LYS A 431 9.00 -11.01 -31.48
CA LYS A 431 8.60 -11.73 -32.71
C LYS A 431 7.10 -12.03 -32.74
N ARG A 432 6.54 -12.44 -31.60
CA ARG A 432 5.10 -12.70 -31.46
C ARG A 432 4.29 -11.41 -31.66
N SER A 433 4.73 -10.32 -31.03
CA SER A 433 4.10 -9.00 -31.13
C SER A 433 4.09 -8.47 -32.58
N LEU A 434 5.22 -8.57 -33.30
CA LEU A 434 5.33 -8.08 -34.68
C LEU A 434 4.30 -8.71 -35.63
N ASP A 435 4.13 -10.03 -35.59
CA ASP A 435 3.15 -10.72 -36.44
C ASP A 435 1.72 -10.36 -36.03
N GLN A 436 1.46 -10.30 -34.73
CA GLN A 436 0.15 -9.93 -34.21
C GLN A 436 -0.26 -8.52 -34.66
N VAL A 437 0.61 -7.53 -34.45
CA VAL A 437 0.34 -6.13 -34.80
C VAL A 437 0.23 -5.96 -36.31
N ALA A 438 1.14 -6.54 -37.11
CA ALA A 438 1.09 -6.43 -38.56
C ALA A 438 -0.20 -7.02 -39.18
N ILE A 439 -0.77 -8.07 -38.57
CA ILE A 439 -2.01 -8.70 -39.03
C ILE A 439 -3.23 -7.92 -38.54
N GLN A 440 -3.28 -7.63 -37.24
CA GLN A 440 -4.51 -7.18 -36.57
C GLN A 440 -4.68 -5.66 -36.62
N PHE A 441 -3.60 -4.86 -36.61
CA PHE A 441 -3.71 -3.39 -36.62
C PHE A 441 -4.47 -2.84 -37.83
N PRO A 442 -4.19 -3.25 -39.08
CA PRO A 442 -4.94 -2.73 -40.23
C PRO A 442 -6.44 -3.02 -40.16
N GLN A 443 -6.82 -4.16 -39.59
CA GLN A 443 -8.23 -4.55 -39.42
C GLN A 443 -8.91 -3.72 -38.32
N ALA A 444 -8.24 -3.58 -37.17
CA ALA A 444 -8.73 -2.76 -36.06
C ALA A 444 -8.84 -1.28 -36.47
N TYR A 445 -7.84 -0.74 -37.16
CA TYR A 445 -7.86 0.63 -37.65
C TYR A 445 -8.97 0.84 -38.68
N MET A 446 -9.22 -0.12 -39.57
CA MET A 446 -10.36 -0.06 -40.49
C MET A 446 -11.71 0.00 -39.76
N GLN A 447 -11.91 -0.80 -38.71
CA GLN A 447 -13.13 -0.76 -37.89
C GLN A 447 -13.30 0.60 -37.20
N GLU A 448 -12.21 1.17 -36.71
CA GLU A 448 -12.22 2.50 -36.10
C GLU A 448 -12.59 3.61 -37.09
N GLU A 449 -12.12 3.51 -38.32
CA GLU A 449 -12.37 4.49 -39.38
C GLU A 449 -13.79 4.33 -39.99
N GLN A 450 -14.44 3.16 -39.88
CA GLN A 450 -15.84 2.98 -40.30
C GLN A 450 -16.83 3.88 -39.54
N ALA A 451 -16.46 4.38 -38.36
CA ALA A 451 -17.27 5.37 -37.65
C ALA A 451 -17.31 6.76 -38.34
N PHE A 452 -16.40 7.00 -39.28
CA PHE A 452 -16.28 8.26 -40.03
C PHE A 452 -16.66 8.15 -41.51
N HIS A 453 -16.61 6.93 -42.05
CA HIS A 453 -16.77 6.66 -43.47
C HIS A 453 -17.98 5.76 -43.74
N SER A 454 -18.78 6.12 -44.74
CA SER A 454 -19.97 5.36 -45.13
C SER A 454 -19.66 4.15 -46.02
N ILE A 455 -18.53 4.19 -46.75
CA ILE A 455 -18.08 3.10 -47.63
C ILE A 455 -16.78 2.48 -47.05
N SER A 456 -16.55 1.18 -47.26
CA SER A 456 -15.35 0.50 -46.75
C SER A 456 -14.22 0.48 -47.78
N ASP A 457 -13.04 1.02 -47.44
CA ASP A 457 -11.85 1.06 -48.32
C ASP A 457 -10.91 -0.12 -48.06
N VAL A 458 -11.46 -1.33 -48.14
CA VAL A 458 -10.78 -2.58 -47.75
C VAL A 458 -9.42 -2.76 -48.45
N GLU A 459 -9.28 -2.33 -49.70
CA GLU A 459 -8.07 -2.55 -50.50
C GLU A 459 -6.86 -1.74 -49.99
N ASN A 460 -7.04 -0.48 -49.58
CA ASN A 460 -5.93 0.29 -49.02
C ASN A 460 -5.48 -0.27 -47.64
N TYR A 461 -6.40 -0.80 -46.81
CA TYR A 461 -6.03 -1.48 -45.56
C TYR A 461 -5.32 -2.82 -45.80
N LYS A 462 -5.74 -3.61 -46.80
CA LYS A 462 -5.01 -4.82 -47.22
C LYS A 462 -3.60 -4.48 -47.72
N LYS A 463 -3.44 -3.37 -48.44
CA LYS A 463 -2.13 -2.89 -48.89
C LYS A 463 -1.23 -2.55 -47.70
N LEU A 464 -1.75 -1.83 -46.71
CA LEU A 464 -1.02 -1.56 -45.46
C LEU A 464 -0.62 -2.89 -44.77
N GLN A 465 -1.55 -3.84 -44.62
CA GLN A 465 -1.26 -5.13 -44.00
C GLN A 465 -0.12 -5.88 -44.70
N LYS A 466 -0.11 -5.92 -46.04
CA LYS A 466 0.97 -6.53 -46.82
C LYS A 466 2.32 -5.83 -46.58
N GLN A 467 2.31 -4.50 -46.51
CA GLN A 467 3.53 -3.72 -46.23
C GLN A 467 4.03 -3.98 -44.80
N LEU A 468 3.16 -3.97 -43.80
CA LEU A 468 3.53 -4.26 -42.40
C LEU A 468 4.05 -5.69 -42.24
N LEU A 469 3.43 -6.68 -42.90
CA LEU A 469 3.92 -8.06 -42.91
C LEU A 469 5.30 -8.17 -43.57
N SER A 470 5.54 -7.43 -44.66
CA SER A 470 6.86 -7.41 -45.30
C SER A 470 7.94 -6.84 -44.37
N ILE A 471 7.64 -5.75 -43.67
CA ILE A 471 8.56 -5.12 -42.70
C ILE A 471 8.77 -6.02 -41.48
N SER A 472 7.70 -6.59 -40.92
CA SER A 472 7.77 -7.57 -39.82
C SER A 472 8.67 -8.75 -40.18
N ASN A 473 8.50 -9.32 -41.38
CA ASN A 473 9.33 -10.41 -41.87
C ASN A 473 10.81 -10.04 -41.98
N HIS A 474 11.11 -8.81 -42.38
CA HIS A 474 12.48 -8.31 -42.46
C HIS A 474 13.13 -8.29 -41.08
N ILE A 475 12.48 -7.70 -40.08
CA ILE A 475 12.99 -7.62 -38.71
C ILE A 475 13.09 -8.99 -38.07
N ARG A 476 12.10 -9.86 -38.33
CA ARG A 476 12.09 -11.23 -37.81
C ARG A 476 13.30 -12.05 -38.28
N ARG A 477 13.86 -11.77 -39.46
CA ARG A 477 15.09 -12.43 -39.93
C ARG A 477 16.26 -12.10 -39.00
N HIS A 478 16.47 -10.83 -38.66
CA HIS A 478 17.51 -10.41 -37.72
C HIS A 478 17.25 -10.95 -36.31
N LEU A 479 16.00 -10.91 -35.84
CA LEU A 479 15.64 -11.50 -34.55
C LEU A 479 15.90 -13.02 -34.51
N ASN A 480 15.69 -13.75 -35.61
CA ASN A 480 16.02 -15.16 -35.71
C ASN A 480 17.54 -15.41 -35.66
N GLU A 481 18.35 -14.51 -36.22
CA GLU A 481 19.82 -14.61 -36.15
C GLU A 481 20.29 -14.47 -34.70
N ILE A 482 19.75 -13.49 -33.97
CA ILE A 482 20.09 -13.29 -32.56
C ILE A 482 19.58 -14.47 -31.70
N GLU A 483 18.34 -14.93 -31.93
CA GLU A 483 17.81 -16.10 -31.22
C GLU A 483 18.63 -17.37 -31.49
N ARG A 484 19.13 -17.58 -32.71
CA ARG A 484 20.00 -18.71 -33.04
C ARG A 484 21.28 -18.67 -32.21
N SER A 485 21.92 -17.51 -32.06
CA SER A 485 23.10 -17.33 -31.20
C SER A 485 22.79 -17.70 -29.74
N LEU A 486 21.64 -17.27 -29.23
CA LEU A 486 21.22 -17.57 -27.85
C LEU A 486 20.78 -19.03 -27.66
N SER A 487 20.22 -19.69 -28.68
CA SER A 487 19.71 -21.06 -28.59
C SER A 487 20.80 -22.10 -28.31
N VAL A 488 22.05 -21.81 -28.69
CA VAL A 488 23.23 -22.61 -28.35
C VAL A 488 23.45 -22.67 -26.84
N LEU A 489 22.95 -21.68 -26.09
CA LEU A 489 23.01 -21.56 -24.64
C LEU A 489 21.73 -22.06 -23.94
N SER A 490 20.92 -22.91 -24.59
CA SER A 490 19.65 -23.41 -24.02
C SER A 490 19.76 -24.04 -22.63
N PHE A 491 20.91 -24.63 -22.29
CA PHE A 491 21.21 -25.18 -20.96
C PHE A 491 21.28 -24.12 -19.85
N ALA A 492 21.54 -22.86 -20.20
CA ALA A 492 21.70 -21.73 -19.28
C ALA A 492 20.47 -20.80 -19.23
N ILE A 493 19.43 -21.11 -20.01
CA ILE A 493 18.16 -20.38 -20.00
C ILE A 493 17.30 -20.90 -18.85
N ILE A 494 16.93 -20.00 -17.94
CA ILE A 494 16.09 -20.32 -16.79
C ILE A 494 14.66 -20.53 -17.30
N PRO A 495 14.02 -21.69 -17.10
CA PRO A 495 12.63 -21.88 -17.47
C PRO A 495 11.76 -20.87 -16.73
N LYS A 496 10.88 -20.15 -17.44
CA LYS A 496 9.80 -19.43 -16.77
C LYS A 496 8.97 -20.48 -16.03
N GLU A 497 8.99 -20.48 -14.70
CA GLU A 497 7.82 -20.95 -13.96
C GLU A 497 6.62 -20.23 -14.55
N LYS A 498 5.46 -20.90 -14.65
CA LYS A 498 4.21 -20.24 -15.01
C LYS A 498 3.89 -19.23 -13.91
N LEU A 499 4.57 -18.09 -13.94
CA LEU A 499 4.23 -16.91 -13.18
C LEU A 499 2.76 -16.68 -13.52
N PRO A 500 1.89 -16.48 -12.51
CA PRO A 500 0.55 -16.02 -12.79
C PRO A 500 0.72 -14.82 -13.71
N THR A 501 0.06 -14.90 -14.86
CA THR A 501 -0.16 -13.76 -15.72
C THR A 501 -0.98 -12.81 -14.85
N ASP A 502 -0.29 -11.96 -14.10
CA ASP A 502 -0.94 -10.99 -13.24
C ASP A 502 -1.61 -10.02 -14.21
N HIS A 503 -2.89 -10.29 -14.43
CA HIS A 503 -3.78 -9.61 -15.35
C HIS A 503 -4.20 -8.23 -14.81
N SER A 504 -3.55 -7.72 -13.76
CA SER A 504 -3.81 -6.43 -13.12
C SER A 504 -3.60 -5.22 -14.04
N GLY A 505 -2.96 -5.40 -15.20
CA GLY A 505 -2.91 -4.39 -16.26
C GLY A 505 -4.16 -4.30 -17.16
N HIS A 506 -5.20 -5.14 -16.97
CA HIS A 506 -6.35 -5.22 -17.88
C HIS A 506 -7.40 -4.12 -17.71
N ASP A 507 -7.53 -3.49 -16.54
CA ASP A 507 -8.59 -2.49 -16.32
C ASP A 507 -8.38 -1.18 -17.08
N TYR A 508 -7.17 -0.94 -17.57
CA TYR A 508 -6.81 0.29 -18.26
C TYR A 508 -7.08 0.29 -19.77
N LEU A 509 -7.18 -0.89 -20.37
CA LEU A 509 -7.30 -1.02 -21.82
C LEU A 509 -8.75 -0.87 -22.32
N SER A 510 -9.73 -1.12 -21.44
CA SER A 510 -11.15 -1.00 -21.77
C SER A 510 -11.69 0.44 -21.68
N ALA A 511 -11.09 1.31 -20.84
CA ALA A 511 -11.59 2.67 -20.63
C ALA A 511 -10.94 3.75 -21.53
N ALA A 512 -9.73 3.50 -22.03
CA ALA A 512 -8.93 4.50 -22.76
C ALA A 512 -8.74 4.22 -24.26
N VAL A 513 -9.11 3.04 -24.75
CA VAL A 513 -8.87 2.66 -26.15
C VAL A 513 -10.20 2.46 -26.87
N ILE A 514 -10.31 3.04 -28.05
CA ILE A 514 -11.49 2.95 -28.90
C ILE A 514 -11.64 1.48 -29.34
N GLY A 515 -12.89 1.00 -29.35
CA GLY A 515 -13.30 -0.40 -29.17
C GLY A 515 -12.71 -1.49 -30.08
N GLY A 516 -11.97 -1.15 -31.15
CA GLY A 516 -11.26 -2.14 -32.00
C GLY A 516 -9.76 -2.27 -31.70
N ILE A 517 -9.10 -1.20 -31.28
CA ILE A 517 -7.62 -1.16 -31.12
C ILE A 517 -7.18 -1.71 -29.74
N GLY A 518 -8.06 -1.66 -28.74
CA GLY A 518 -7.77 -2.12 -27.36
C GLY A 518 -7.49 -3.62 -27.23
N LEU A 519 -7.89 -4.42 -28.23
CA LEU A 519 -7.62 -5.86 -28.28
C LEU A 519 -6.17 -6.18 -28.67
N LEU A 520 -5.49 -5.28 -29.39
CA LEU A 520 -4.08 -5.47 -29.81
C LEU A 520 -3.12 -5.41 -28.62
N THR A 521 -3.51 -4.69 -27.57
CA THR A 521 -2.68 -4.40 -26.40
C THR A 521 -2.83 -5.45 -25.29
N GLY A 522 -3.82 -6.35 -25.37
CA GLY A 522 -4.13 -7.34 -24.34
C GLY A 522 -3.19 -8.55 -24.25
N GLY A 523 -2.13 -8.61 -25.07
CA GLY A 523 -1.24 -9.78 -25.15
C GLY A 523 0.25 -9.51 -25.12
N VAL A 524 0.68 -8.24 -25.09
CA VAL A 524 2.11 -7.87 -25.14
C VAL A 524 2.66 -7.92 -23.71
N GLY A 525 3.15 -9.08 -23.30
CA GLY A 525 3.72 -9.31 -21.99
C GLY A 525 5.03 -8.55 -21.86
N PHE A 526 5.01 -7.39 -21.20
CA PHE A 526 6.21 -6.65 -20.91
C PHE A 526 7.16 -7.46 -20.03
N LEU A 527 8.44 -7.53 -20.41
CA LEU A 527 9.44 -8.49 -19.91
C LEU A 527 9.92 -8.29 -18.47
N ALA A 528 9.46 -7.26 -17.78
CA ALA A 528 10.13 -6.74 -16.60
C ALA A 528 10.08 -7.63 -15.34
N LEU A 529 9.31 -8.72 -15.31
CA LEU A 529 9.18 -9.58 -14.11
C LEU A 529 9.90 -10.93 -14.18
N GLY A 530 10.31 -11.40 -15.36
CA GLY A 530 10.85 -12.76 -15.53
C GLY A 530 12.35 -12.90 -15.28
N GLY A 531 13.16 -11.91 -15.67
CA GLY A 531 14.63 -12.03 -15.66
C GLY A 531 15.29 -11.86 -14.28
N LEU A 532 14.66 -11.12 -13.36
CA LEU A 532 15.25 -10.77 -12.07
C LEU A 532 14.89 -11.74 -10.93
N LYS A 533 13.75 -12.43 -10.98
CA LYS A 533 13.33 -13.38 -9.92
C LYS A 533 14.02 -14.75 -10.01
N GLY A 534 14.56 -15.14 -11.16
CA GLY A 534 15.29 -16.41 -11.32
C GLY A 534 16.67 -16.46 -10.64
N LEU A 535 17.14 -15.35 -10.06
CA LEU A 535 18.49 -15.23 -9.50
C LEU A 535 18.61 -15.68 -8.04
N SER A 536 17.52 -15.94 -7.32
CA SER A 536 17.57 -16.42 -5.93
C SER A 536 17.71 -17.94 -5.78
N THR A 537 17.67 -18.71 -6.87
CA THR A 537 17.60 -20.19 -6.84
C THR A 537 18.84 -20.91 -7.36
N TYR A 538 19.86 -20.21 -7.88
CA TYR A 538 21.06 -20.84 -8.48
C TYR A 538 22.21 -21.09 -7.48
N GLN A 539 21.96 -20.98 -6.17
CA GLN A 539 22.97 -21.23 -5.14
C GLN A 539 22.66 -22.49 -4.32
N SER A 540 22.76 -23.67 -4.93
CA SER A 540 23.22 -24.87 -4.21
C SER A 540 23.54 -26.03 -5.15
N LYS A 541 24.83 -26.38 -5.26
CA LYS A 541 25.38 -27.73 -5.00
C LYS A 541 26.81 -27.80 -5.56
N ARG A 542 27.76 -27.70 -4.64
CA ARG A 542 29.21 -27.80 -4.85
C ARG A 542 29.63 -29.23 -4.47
N LYS A 543 30.13 -30.05 -5.41
CA LYS A 543 31.06 -31.19 -5.19
C LYS A 543 31.33 -32.00 -6.49
N GLN A 544 32.41 -31.66 -7.21
CA GLN A 544 33.37 -32.55 -7.91
C GLN A 544 34.43 -31.72 -8.69
N ALA A 545 35.57 -31.44 -8.05
CA ALA A 545 36.23 -30.14 -8.15
C ALA A 545 37.28 -29.91 -9.27
N GLU A 546 37.56 -30.80 -10.22
CA GLU A 546 38.57 -30.48 -11.27
C GLU A 546 38.07 -30.64 -12.70
N GLN A 547 37.30 -31.69 -13.01
CA GLN A 547 36.64 -31.82 -14.31
C GLN A 547 35.42 -30.90 -14.46
N GLN A 548 34.71 -30.60 -13.36
CA GLN A 548 33.63 -29.61 -13.38
C GLN A 548 34.16 -28.19 -13.53
N GLN A 549 35.37 -27.86 -13.03
CA GLN A 549 35.90 -26.51 -13.19
C GLN A 549 36.23 -26.17 -14.64
N ILE A 550 36.79 -27.12 -15.40
CA ILE A 550 37.07 -26.93 -16.83
C ILE A 550 35.77 -26.87 -17.62
N THR A 551 34.79 -27.72 -17.32
CA THR A 551 33.47 -27.69 -17.95
C THR A 551 32.71 -26.40 -17.62
N GLU A 552 32.69 -25.96 -16.37
CA GLU A 552 32.09 -24.68 -15.93
C GLU A 552 32.82 -23.47 -16.53
N GLN A 553 34.14 -23.52 -16.68
CA GLN A 553 34.90 -22.46 -17.34
C GLN A 553 34.59 -22.42 -18.85
N ASN A 554 34.54 -23.56 -19.51
CA ASN A 554 34.13 -23.67 -20.92
C ASN A 554 32.68 -23.22 -21.13
N GLU A 555 31.77 -23.54 -20.21
CA GLU A 555 30.38 -23.08 -20.23
C GLU A 555 30.30 -21.56 -20.02
N LYS A 556 31.03 -21.00 -19.05
CA LYS A 556 31.12 -19.54 -18.84
C LYS A 556 31.69 -18.81 -20.05
N GLN A 557 32.70 -19.37 -20.70
CA GLN A 557 33.29 -18.82 -21.93
C GLN A 557 32.33 -18.90 -23.12
N LYS A 558 31.62 -20.03 -23.28
CA LYS A 558 30.56 -20.16 -24.31
C LYS A 558 29.45 -19.14 -24.06
N ILE A 559 28.99 -18.99 -22.83
CA ILE A 559 27.96 -18.01 -22.48
C ILE A 559 28.45 -16.61 -22.81
N ALA A 560 29.67 -16.24 -22.42
CA ALA A 560 30.23 -14.94 -22.76
C ALA A 560 30.29 -14.71 -24.27
N PHE A 561 30.83 -15.65 -25.04
CA PHE A 561 30.96 -15.52 -26.49
C PHE A 561 29.60 -15.33 -27.20
N TYR A 562 28.63 -16.21 -26.91
CA TYR A 562 27.33 -16.17 -27.60
C TYR A 562 26.42 -15.04 -27.10
N VAL A 563 26.56 -14.60 -25.84
CA VAL A 563 25.86 -13.40 -25.34
C VAL A 563 26.45 -12.14 -25.97
N ASP A 564 27.78 -11.99 -25.98
CA ASP A 564 28.43 -10.83 -26.61
C ASP A 564 28.06 -10.76 -28.11
N GLN A 565 28.11 -11.90 -28.83
CA GLN A 565 27.68 -11.98 -30.22
C GLN A 565 26.20 -11.59 -30.41
N ALA A 566 25.32 -12.01 -29.50
CA ALA A 566 23.90 -11.67 -29.55
C ALA A 566 23.66 -10.18 -29.28
N VAL A 567 24.35 -9.59 -28.30
CA VAL A 567 24.31 -8.16 -27.99
C VAL A 567 24.78 -7.34 -29.18
N ASP A 568 25.96 -7.65 -29.75
CA ASP A 568 26.50 -6.95 -30.92
C ASP A 568 25.53 -7.00 -32.12
N SER A 569 24.95 -8.18 -32.38
CA SER A 569 23.98 -8.37 -33.46
C SER A 569 22.69 -7.57 -33.20
N PHE A 570 22.25 -7.50 -31.94
CA PHE A 570 21.10 -6.72 -31.53
C PHE A 570 21.35 -5.22 -31.66
N GLU A 571 22.48 -4.71 -31.17
CA GLU A 571 22.85 -3.30 -31.31
C GLU A 571 22.98 -2.89 -32.77
N HIS A 572 23.62 -3.72 -33.60
CA HIS A 572 23.70 -3.48 -35.03
C HIS A 572 22.32 -3.37 -35.68
N MET A 573 21.38 -4.27 -35.35
CA MET A 573 19.99 -4.20 -35.82
C MET A 573 19.29 -2.90 -35.36
N MET A 574 19.49 -2.51 -34.10
CA MET A 574 18.88 -1.30 -33.52
C MET A 574 19.39 -0.02 -34.20
N ASP A 575 20.68 0.04 -34.54
CA ASP A 575 21.29 1.25 -35.08
C ASP A 575 21.14 1.37 -36.60
N THR A 576 21.06 0.25 -37.33
CA THR A 576 21.03 0.25 -38.80
C THR A 576 19.66 -0.07 -39.39
N MET A 577 18.98 -1.10 -38.89
CA MET A 577 17.77 -1.66 -39.52
C MET A 577 16.48 -1.06 -38.96
N LEU A 578 16.47 -0.79 -37.66
CA LEU A 578 15.30 -0.25 -36.99
C LEU A 578 14.89 1.15 -37.50
N PRO A 579 15.82 2.11 -37.71
CA PRO A 579 15.46 3.45 -38.19
C PRO A 579 14.80 3.39 -39.58
N TYR A 580 15.37 2.62 -40.50
CA TYR A 580 14.80 2.38 -41.83
C TYR A 580 13.39 1.76 -41.74
N SER A 581 13.21 0.74 -40.90
CA SER A 581 11.93 0.06 -40.75
C SER A 581 10.84 0.99 -40.18
N ILE A 582 11.19 1.86 -39.23
CA ILE A 582 10.29 2.90 -38.70
C ILE A 582 9.87 3.87 -39.81
N GLY A 583 10.81 4.28 -40.66
CA GLY A 583 10.56 5.17 -41.80
C GLY A 583 9.58 4.56 -42.79
N GLU A 584 9.77 3.29 -43.16
CA GLU A 584 8.89 2.58 -44.10
C GLU A 584 7.49 2.34 -43.52
N VAL A 585 7.37 1.98 -42.23
CA VAL A 585 6.08 1.89 -41.54
C VAL A 585 5.36 3.23 -41.57
N SER A 586 6.06 4.31 -41.21
CA SER A 586 5.48 5.65 -41.13
C SER A 586 5.03 6.15 -42.50
N LYS A 587 5.80 5.88 -43.54
CA LYS A 587 5.45 6.21 -44.93
C LYS A 587 4.25 5.42 -45.43
N ALA A 588 4.19 4.12 -45.15
CA ALA A 588 3.06 3.27 -45.50
C ALA A 588 1.77 3.75 -44.81
N PHE A 589 1.85 4.02 -43.50
CA PHE A 589 0.71 4.50 -42.73
C PHE A 589 0.27 5.91 -43.13
N TYR A 590 1.22 6.84 -43.35
CA TYR A 590 0.94 8.19 -43.82
C TYR A 590 0.19 8.17 -45.17
N THR A 591 0.60 7.29 -46.09
CA THR A 591 -0.07 7.15 -47.40
C THR A 591 -1.52 6.70 -47.24
N LEU A 592 -1.81 5.77 -46.32
CA LEU A 592 -3.17 5.36 -46.00
C LEU A 592 -3.95 6.51 -45.35
N SER A 593 -3.39 7.12 -44.31
CA SER A 593 -4.04 8.17 -43.54
C SER A 593 -4.38 9.38 -44.41
N LYS A 594 -3.46 9.83 -45.27
CA LYS A 594 -3.73 10.93 -46.21
C LYS A 594 -4.96 10.66 -47.09
N LYS A 595 -5.07 9.44 -47.65
CA LYS A 595 -6.22 9.05 -48.48
C LYS A 595 -7.53 9.02 -47.69
N GLN A 596 -7.52 8.49 -46.46
CA GLN A 596 -8.71 8.49 -45.61
C GLN A 596 -9.12 9.92 -45.21
N GLY A 597 -8.14 10.81 -44.95
CA GLY A 597 -8.40 12.22 -44.64
C GLY A 597 -9.03 12.99 -45.79
N GLU A 598 -8.54 12.81 -47.02
CA GLU A 598 -9.15 13.38 -48.23
C GLU A 598 -10.60 12.89 -48.39
N ARG A 599 -10.81 11.59 -48.20
CA ARG A 599 -12.12 10.95 -48.29
C ARG A 599 -13.10 11.44 -47.22
N LEU A 600 -12.61 11.68 -46.01
CA LEU A 600 -13.41 12.16 -44.87
C LEU A 600 -14.09 13.49 -45.19
N LEU A 601 -13.33 14.39 -45.82
CA LEU A 601 -13.80 15.73 -46.20
C LEU A 601 -14.94 15.64 -47.22
N HIS A 602 -14.81 14.77 -48.23
CA HIS A 602 -15.81 14.60 -49.27
C HIS A 602 -17.10 13.91 -48.79
N GLU A 603 -17.00 12.96 -47.85
CA GLU A 603 -18.16 12.18 -47.39
C GLU A 603 -19.01 12.88 -46.32
N ASN A 604 -18.48 13.92 -45.68
CA ASN A 604 -19.09 14.54 -44.49
C ASN A 604 -19.29 16.06 -44.61
N GLU A 605 -19.37 16.63 -45.82
CA GLU A 605 -19.51 18.08 -46.05
C GLU A 605 -20.65 18.74 -45.25
N GLY A 606 -21.73 18.00 -44.93
CA GLY A 606 -22.86 18.48 -44.11
C GLY A 606 -22.79 18.19 -42.61
N ASN A 607 -21.75 17.53 -42.09
CA ASN A 607 -21.66 17.04 -40.70
C ASN A 607 -20.27 17.25 -40.07
N LEU A 608 -19.51 18.23 -40.57
CA LEU A 608 -18.12 18.44 -40.21
C LEU A 608 -17.91 18.70 -38.71
N ASP A 609 -18.81 19.43 -38.04
CA ASP A 609 -18.66 19.73 -36.61
C ASP A 609 -18.76 18.49 -35.72
N ARG A 610 -19.66 17.54 -36.05
CA ARG A 610 -19.74 16.27 -35.33
C ARG A 610 -18.48 15.43 -35.54
N VAL A 611 -17.94 15.44 -36.76
CA VAL A 611 -16.69 14.74 -37.10
C VAL A 611 -15.51 15.36 -36.35
N LYS A 612 -15.41 16.71 -36.28
CA LYS A 612 -14.40 17.40 -35.48
C LYS A 612 -14.43 16.95 -34.02
N LEU A 613 -15.63 16.91 -33.42
CA LEU A 613 -15.81 16.56 -32.01
C LEU A 613 -15.45 15.09 -31.74
N ALA A 614 -15.82 14.19 -32.65
CA ALA A 614 -15.48 12.78 -32.56
C ALA A 614 -13.96 12.54 -32.69
N ILE A 615 -13.28 13.19 -33.64
CA ILE A 615 -11.80 13.11 -33.76
C ILE A 615 -11.14 13.71 -32.51
N PHE A 616 -11.67 14.82 -31.99
CA PHE A 616 -11.15 15.46 -30.78
C PHE A 616 -11.22 14.54 -29.56
N ASP A 617 -12.33 13.83 -29.36
CA ASP A 617 -12.47 12.89 -28.25
C ASP A 617 -11.51 11.69 -28.37
N ARG A 618 -11.25 11.22 -29.60
CA ARG A 618 -10.23 10.19 -29.88
C ARG A 618 -8.81 10.70 -29.60
N LEU A 619 -8.50 11.94 -29.98
CA LEU A 619 -7.23 12.58 -29.66
C LEU A 619 -7.02 12.70 -28.14
N ALA A 620 -8.07 13.03 -27.37
CA ALA A 620 -8.00 13.08 -25.91
C ALA A 620 -7.75 11.70 -25.29
N ALA A 621 -8.39 10.65 -25.82
CA ALA A 621 -8.16 9.27 -25.41
C ALA A 621 -6.71 8.84 -25.70
N MET A 622 -6.20 9.12 -26.91
CA MET A 622 -4.83 8.79 -27.31
C MET A 622 -3.76 9.56 -26.53
N HIS A 623 -4.00 10.84 -26.25
CA HIS A 623 -3.13 11.63 -25.39
C HIS A 623 -3.01 10.99 -24.01
N THR A 624 -4.14 10.58 -23.43
CA THR A 624 -4.18 9.88 -22.14
C THR A 624 -3.39 8.58 -22.24
N TYR A 625 -3.71 7.72 -23.20
CA TYR A 625 -3.02 6.44 -23.44
C TYR A 625 -1.49 6.57 -23.48
N LYS A 626 -0.99 7.58 -24.20
CA LYS A 626 0.45 7.82 -24.36
C LYS A 626 1.15 8.23 -23.06
N LYS A 627 0.46 9.00 -22.22
CA LYS A 627 0.97 9.57 -20.97
C LYS A 627 0.85 8.63 -19.76
N LEU A 628 0.17 7.49 -19.92
CA LEU A 628 0.12 6.47 -18.88
C LEU A 628 1.48 5.78 -18.70
N PRO A 629 1.92 5.55 -17.46
CA PRO A 629 3.15 4.82 -17.19
C PRO A 629 3.04 3.39 -17.73
N LEU A 630 4.17 2.84 -18.19
CA LEU A 630 4.26 1.45 -18.64
C LEU A 630 4.27 0.46 -17.46
N TYR A 631 4.72 0.90 -16.28
CA TYR A 631 4.83 0.09 -15.05
C TYR A 631 4.62 0.95 -13.80
N HIS A 632 4.13 0.35 -12.70
CA HIS A 632 3.94 1.03 -11.41
C HIS A 632 5.22 1.63 -10.82
N ALA A 633 6.40 1.15 -11.22
CA ALA A 633 7.70 1.51 -10.63
C ALA A 633 8.61 2.35 -11.54
N ASN A 634 8.22 2.69 -12.78
CA ASN A 634 9.12 3.31 -13.75
C ASN A 634 8.52 4.56 -14.42
N HIS A 635 9.36 5.55 -14.71
CA HIS A 635 8.98 6.83 -15.34
C HIS A 635 8.72 6.74 -16.86
N TYR A 636 8.88 5.56 -17.47
CA TYR A 636 8.69 5.42 -18.92
C TYR A 636 7.21 5.42 -19.27
N THR A 637 6.82 6.39 -20.10
CA THR A 637 5.53 6.43 -20.80
C THR A 637 5.70 5.91 -22.23
N ARG A 638 4.59 5.62 -22.90
CA ARG A 638 4.61 5.23 -24.33
C ARG A 638 5.10 6.39 -25.20
N GLU A 639 4.79 7.62 -24.81
CA GLU A 639 5.29 8.82 -25.47
C GLU A 639 6.82 8.88 -25.42
N ASN A 640 7.43 8.74 -24.24
CA ASN A 640 8.88 8.79 -24.09
C ASN A 640 9.58 7.75 -24.98
N VAL A 641 9.07 6.51 -25.00
CA VAL A 641 9.63 5.44 -25.85
C VAL A 641 9.45 5.75 -27.32
N THR A 642 8.31 6.31 -27.71
CA THR A 642 8.05 6.67 -29.12
C THR A 642 8.95 7.82 -29.56
N GLU A 643 9.14 8.84 -28.72
CA GLU A 643 10.07 9.94 -29.00
C GLU A 643 11.50 9.43 -29.17
N MET A 644 11.95 8.49 -28.33
CA MET A 644 13.26 7.84 -28.47
C MET A 644 13.42 7.08 -29.79
N LEU A 645 12.35 6.45 -30.29
CA LEU A 645 12.35 5.74 -31.58
C LEU A 645 12.42 6.72 -32.76
N LEU A 646 11.73 7.86 -32.66
CA LEU A 646 11.62 8.83 -33.76
C LEU A 646 12.81 9.80 -33.85
N THR A 647 13.39 10.23 -32.71
CA THR A 647 14.54 11.16 -32.68
C THR A 647 15.86 10.56 -33.20
N GLN A 648 16.07 9.25 -33.03
CA GLN A 648 17.22 8.56 -33.66
C GLN A 648 17.13 8.58 -35.20
N ASN A 649 15.92 8.70 -35.75
CA ASN A 649 15.68 8.69 -37.20
C ASN A 649 16.01 10.06 -37.85
N GLU A 650 15.73 11.17 -37.18
CA GLU A 650 16.06 12.52 -37.69
C GLU A 650 17.58 12.76 -37.75
N SER A 651 18.31 12.23 -36.77
CA SER A 651 19.78 12.33 -36.69
C SER A 651 20.47 11.52 -37.80
N ASN A 652 19.96 10.32 -38.10
CA ASN A 652 20.51 9.43 -39.13
C ASN A 652 20.07 9.81 -40.55
N ALA A 653 18.89 10.41 -40.72
CA ALA A 653 18.43 10.93 -42.02
C ALA A 653 19.34 12.06 -42.54
N LEU A 654 19.82 12.95 -41.64
CA LEU A 654 20.77 14.02 -41.98
C LEU A 654 22.16 13.46 -42.36
N GLN A 655 22.62 12.38 -41.74
CA GLN A 655 23.88 11.72 -42.08
C GLN A 655 23.83 10.95 -43.41
N LEU A 656 22.69 10.32 -43.73
CA LEU A 656 22.51 9.61 -44.99
C LEU A 656 22.35 10.56 -46.19
N THR A 657 21.80 11.77 -46.00
CA THR A 657 21.77 12.80 -47.05
C THR A 657 23.11 13.52 -47.23
N GLY A 658 23.95 13.61 -46.20
CA GLY A 658 25.29 14.21 -46.28
C GLY A 658 26.32 13.35 -47.03
N ASN A 659 26.08 12.05 -47.16
CA ASN A 659 26.97 11.10 -47.85
C ASN A 659 26.57 10.83 -49.32
N LEU A 660 25.53 11.48 -49.84
CA LEU A 660 25.14 11.44 -51.26
C LEU A 660 25.51 12.75 -52.00
N SER A 661 26.28 13.63 -51.36
CA SER A 661 26.78 14.88 -51.94
C SER A 661 28.30 15.05 -51.81
N ASN A 662 29.06 13.95 -51.85
CA ASN A 662 30.51 13.96 -52.08
C ASN A 662 30.89 12.97 -53.17
#